data_AF-A0A1E7FR89-F1
#
_entry.id   AF-A0A1E7FR89-F1
#
_cell.length_a   1.000
_cell.length_b   1.000
_cell.length_c   1.000
_cell.angle_alpha   90.00
_cell.angle_beta   90.00
_cell.angle_gamma   90.00
#
_symmetry.space_group_name_H-M   'P 1'
#
loop_
_entity.id
_entity.type
_entity.pdbx_description
1 polymer ?
#
loop_
_entity_poly.entity_id
_entity_poly.type
_entity_poly.pdbx_seq_one_letter_code
_entity_poly.pdbx_strand_id
1 'polypeptide(L)'
;MTALSFEKLPIPTRCCYFSSLQTSNDVDNSDSNDNSDYNDYDYDDSNIADDHDHDHDDENNTKRRIWLDPKALLSDRTSRFINQPLGSLHHLDIKLASVDLIRECGKLNSFEGMKMASDLLERMIEEKKHVNLEMNNSSNNNNNNGSTSSILIVPDRTFKMVMYGWANICKKVSIAPQRMREVLDLMIQEAEYDKSIKQEMETNRIKNEESNNSGLSCEPTVDIYNTLLQGLSQAASRSIQAAIEAEHALKTMKKMNRNRGWHTKPNTRSYSLVMNAYAKTKHVTAGERAESVLRKMIQCYEEEKEAYLEEYGVQYDIFDTHTNERNIVTPDTIAYSIVIQAYGQSDSDDAAGKALNLLNELINSDNPMLQPDAFAFANTINAFSRKAAKLQSPHARFEAAQQAEEILWMMVDEIKKRPQMEVTDDNTDGSIVPFNSCLNAWAQSFTRESPHRADDLLQRMLDPELQSLAQIYPNAVSFNTCMLAWSKSSKFEEGSSAPERAEELLNLLREISKGDDDDNSHDKQNSKLRPDVRSYVTVMNAYAISHRKDSVFHTYRLLNDLIQDVREGYFDTGDNKDKINASPFTILFKAVANTKKIDMSSNELEDLAFGPLDGDEEELSEVIDPYSIALKTYSDLLKDAHDLGVRADHFAFSEMLAVVEAHTDAESIERRQRIEEIFHDACQAGHVSSMVVRAMQKACPNDIMLKDLLQLRGNDTVVSIESINRFPKQWTARVSQEFRRVSSRSEHFRKQTNFFGANNSKKNNNSSSKKKHSKKGSFRKNIIKRK
;
A
#
# COMPACT_ATOMS: atom_id res chain seq x y z
N MET A 1 -38.72 45.07 -16.80
CA MET A 1 -39.31 44.02 -15.93
C MET A 1 -38.27 42.93 -15.77
N THR A 2 -37.63 42.63 -14.65
CA THR A 2 -37.51 43.22 -13.30
C THR A 2 -36.28 42.50 -12.73
N ALA A 3 -35.34 43.23 -12.12
CA ALA A 3 -34.31 42.66 -11.25
C ALA A 3 -34.94 42.16 -9.93
N LEU A 4 -34.28 41.22 -9.23
CA LEU A 4 -34.31 40.93 -7.77
C LEU A 4 -33.75 39.50 -7.54
N SER A 5 -32.53 39.34 -7.00
CA SER A 5 -32.17 39.24 -5.56
C SER A 5 -32.16 37.80 -5.04
N PHE A 6 -31.01 37.33 -4.55
CA PHE A 6 -30.98 36.31 -3.50
C PHE A 6 -30.05 36.75 -2.37
N GLU A 7 -30.59 36.61 -1.17
CA GLU A 7 -30.21 37.21 0.10
C GLU A 7 -28.98 36.60 0.77
N LYS A 8 -28.46 37.41 1.68
CA LYS A 8 -27.38 37.13 2.64
C LYS A 8 -27.95 36.58 3.97
N LEU A 9 -27.18 35.65 4.57
CA LEU A 9 -26.98 35.34 6.01
C LEU A 9 -27.96 34.35 6.71
N PRO A 10 -27.56 33.67 7.83
CA PRO A 10 -26.31 33.78 8.60
C PRO A 10 -25.55 32.46 8.88
N ILE A 11 -24.26 32.64 9.17
CA ILE A 11 -23.33 31.68 9.79
C ILE A 11 -23.57 31.67 11.31
N PRO A 12 -23.60 30.50 11.98
CA PRO A 12 -23.22 30.40 13.39
C PRO A 12 -21.77 29.91 13.50
N THR A 13 -20.90 30.83 13.88
CA THR A 13 -19.57 30.58 14.45
C THR A 13 -19.69 29.91 15.81
N ARG A 14 -18.96 28.81 16.03
CA ARG A 14 -18.14 28.54 17.22
C ARG A 14 -17.29 27.28 17.00
N CYS A 15 -16.00 27.50 16.80
CA CYS A 15 -14.89 27.09 17.68
C CYS A 15 -14.88 25.60 18.04
N CYS A 16 -13.94 24.86 17.45
CA CYS A 16 -13.04 23.97 18.19
C CYS A 16 -11.77 23.70 17.35
N TYR A 17 -10.64 23.78 18.04
CA TYR A 17 -9.29 23.51 17.59
C TYR A 17 -9.18 22.21 16.78
N PHE A 18 -8.56 22.27 15.59
CA PHE A 18 -7.95 21.11 14.95
C PHE A 18 -6.46 21.37 14.79
N SER A 19 -5.74 20.93 15.81
CA SER A 19 -4.32 20.65 15.83
C SER A 19 -3.97 19.58 14.79
N SER A 20 -2.92 19.88 13.99
CA SER A 20 -1.90 18.92 13.53
C SER A 20 -2.35 17.48 13.28
N LEU A 21 -2.97 17.24 12.13
CA LEU A 21 -3.08 15.91 11.53
C LEU A 21 -1.80 15.63 10.73
N GLN A 22 -0.75 15.23 11.45
CA GLN A 22 0.33 14.41 10.90
C GLN A 22 -0.25 13.02 10.66
N THR A 23 -0.41 12.65 9.39
CA THR A 23 -0.65 11.28 8.96
C THR A 23 0.72 10.62 8.79
N SER A 24 1.23 10.02 9.86
CA SER A 24 2.26 8.98 9.81
C SER A 24 1.60 7.71 9.26
N ASN A 25 2.09 7.26 8.11
CA ASN A 25 1.96 5.90 7.63
C ASN A 25 3.36 5.32 7.76
N ASP A 26 3.62 4.61 8.85
CA ASP A 26 4.84 3.85 9.00
C ASP A 26 4.65 2.52 8.30
N VAL A 27 5.32 2.43 7.17
CA VAL A 27 5.78 1.18 6.55
C VAL A 27 7.29 1.23 6.78
N ASP A 28 7.71 0.85 7.97
CA ASP A 28 9.11 0.59 8.33
C ASP A 28 9.33 -0.93 8.20
N ASN A 29 10.44 -1.50 7.75
CA ASN A 29 11.71 -0.96 7.30
C ASN A 29 12.35 -2.01 6.38
N SER A 30 12.66 -1.61 5.14
CA SER A 30 13.81 -2.11 4.38
C SER A 30 14.18 -1.09 3.28
N ASP A 31 14.05 0.21 3.61
CA ASP A 31 14.48 1.35 2.80
C ASP A 31 15.48 2.16 3.64
N SER A 32 16.55 1.51 4.08
CA SER A 32 17.67 2.18 4.76
C SER A 32 18.98 1.47 4.43
N ASN A 33 19.42 1.63 3.18
CA ASN A 33 20.79 2.00 2.84
C ASN A 33 20.85 2.30 1.35
N ASP A 34 20.40 3.52 1.03
CA ASP A 34 20.80 4.35 -0.14
C ASP A 34 20.02 5.69 -0.16
N ASN A 35 19.64 6.20 1.03
CA ASN A 35 19.10 7.55 1.21
C ASN A 35 20.21 8.57 1.60
N SER A 36 21.48 8.22 1.43
CA SER A 36 22.60 9.11 1.76
C SER A 36 22.89 10.20 0.73
N ASP A 37 22.41 10.09 -0.52
CA ASP A 37 22.93 10.98 -1.58
C ASP A 37 21.98 12.11 -2.01
N TYR A 38 20.90 12.37 -1.26
CA TYR A 38 19.99 13.50 -1.56
C TYR A 38 19.61 14.37 -0.35
N ASN A 39 20.20 14.11 0.82
CA ASN A 39 20.14 15.02 1.97
C ASN A 39 21.35 15.96 2.07
N ASP A 40 22.29 15.90 1.11
CA ASP A 40 23.44 16.79 1.07
C ASP A 40 23.43 17.63 -0.22
N TYR A 41 22.61 18.67 -0.20
CA TYR A 41 22.87 19.86 -1.00
C TYR A 41 23.00 21.06 -0.05
N ASP A 42 23.80 20.92 1.00
CA ASP A 42 24.66 22.02 1.44
C ASP A 42 25.79 22.11 0.40
N TYR A 43 25.50 22.76 -0.73
CA TYR A 43 26.56 23.16 -1.65
C TYR A 43 27.09 24.51 -1.16
N ASP A 44 28.29 24.45 -0.59
CA ASP A 44 29.18 25.52 -0.17
C ASP A 44 28.86 26.91 -0.74
N ASP A 45 28.42 27.79 0.14
CA ASP A 45 28.16 29.22 -0.06
C ASP A 45 29.47 30.04 -0.10
N SER A 46 30.56 29.45 -0.61
CA SER A 46 31.91 30.02 -0.56
C SER A 46 32.44 30.36 -1.96
N ASN A 47 31.71 31.20 -2.70
CA ASN A 47 32.28 32.09 -3.74
C ASN A 47 31.18 33.02 -4.29
N ILE A 48 30.66 33.91 -3.43
CA ILE A 48 30.07 35.17 -3.91
C ILE A 48 31.03 36.25 -3.45
N ALA A 49 31.93 36.62 -4.36
CA ALA A 49 32.79 37.77 -4.17
C ALA A 49 31.93 39.02 -3.98
N ASP A 50 32.28 39.79 -2.95
CA ASP A 50 31.84 41.15 -2.70
C ASP A 50 31.96 41.99 -3.98
N ASP A 51 30.82 42.31 -4.60
CA ASP A 51 30.67 43.55 -5.37
C ASP A 51 29.72 44.45 -4.58
N HIS A 52 30.30 45.09 -3.56
CA HIS A 52 29.81 46.36 -3.05
C HIS A 52 29.94 47.39 -4.17
N ASP A 53 28.83 47.81 -4.78
CA ASP A 53 28.66 49.24 -5.11
C ASP A 53 27.21 49.62 -5.49
N HIS A 54 26.81 50.75 -4.91
CA HIS A 54 25.61 51.58 -5.14
C HIS A 54 24.30 51.21 -4.43
N ASP A 55 24.32 51.45 -3.12
CA ASP A 55 23.23 52.08 -2.37
C ASP A 55 22.78 53.38 -3.05
N HIS A 56 21.56 53.39 -3.61
CA HIS A 56 20.59 54.50 -3.59
C HIS A 56 19.41 54.18 -4.53
N ASP A 57 18.40 53.42 -4.07
CA ASP A 57 16.99 53.49 -4.56
C ASP A 57 16.00 52.50 -3.85
N ASP A 58 16.20 52.16 -2.57
CA ASP A 58 15.59 50.96 -1.95
C ASP A 58 14.15 51.08 -1.36
N GLU A 59 13.56 52.27 -1.26
CA GLU A 59 12.18 52.39 -0.70
C GLU A 59 11.05 52.20 -1.72
N ASN A 60 11.33 52.27 -3.03
CA ASN A 60 10.32 52.07 -4.08
C ASN A 60 10.29 50.64 -4.66
N ASN A 61 11.37 49.86 -4.47
CA ASN A 61 11.48 48.50 -5.01
C ASN A 61 10.84 47.44 -4.08
N THR A 62 10.85 47.68 -2.77
CA THR A 62 10.19 46.85 -1.75
C THR A 62 8.66 46.87 -1.85
N LYS A 63 8.06 47.93 -2.39
CA LYS A 63 6.62 47.99 -2.74
C LYS A 63 6.25 47.23 -4.02
N ARG A 64 7.21 46.85 -4.86
CA ARG A 64 6.97 46.17 -6.15
C ARG A 64 6.98 44.63 -6.05
N ARG A 65 7.71 44.04 -5.10
CA ARG A 65 7.80 42.57 -4.93
C ARG A 65 6.86 42.02 -3.87
N ILE A 66 5.58 42.31 -4.03
CA ILE A 66 4.51 42.00 -3.06
C ILE A 66 4.35 40.49 -2.82
N TRP A 67 4.82 39.65 -3.74
CA TRP A 67 4.79 38.19 -3.65
C TRP A 67 5.92 37.58 -2.78
N LEU A 68 6.88 38.36 -2.31
CA LEU A 68 7.94 37.89 -1.38
C LEU A 68 7.56 38.06 0.10
N ASP A 69 6.39 38.61 0.43
CA ASP A 69 5.96 38.80 1.82
C ASP A 69 5.69 37.45 2.52
N PRO A 70 6.52 37.01 3.48
CA PRO A 70 6.33 35.71 4.14
C PRO A 70 5.09 35.67 5.04
N LYS A 71 4.47 36.83 5.35
CA LYS A 71 3.27 36.90 6.20
C LYS A 71 1.97 36.74 5.42
N ALA A 72 2.00 36.87 4.09
CA ALA A 72 0.82 36.72 3.24
C ALA A 72 0.56 35.25 2.90
N LEU A 73 -0.72 34.88 2.73
CA LEU A 73 -1.11 33.54 2.29
C LEU A 73 -0.46 33.21 0.94
N LEU A 74 0.01 31.97 0.79
CA LEU A 74 0.69 31.52 -0.44
C LEU A 74 -0.21 31.71 -1.67
N SER A 75 -1.50 31.41 -1.57
CA SER A 75 -2.49 31.63 -2.64
C SER A 75 -2.55 33.08 -3.13
N ASP A 76 -2.39 34.03 -2.22
CA ASP A 76 -2.46 35.46 -2.53
C ASP A 76 -1.15 35.93 -3.15
N ARG A 77 -0.02 35.41 -2.67
CA ARG A 77 1.32 35.69 -3.23
C ARG A 77 1.43 35.18 -4.67
N THR A 78 1.01 33.94 -4.93
CA THR A 78 1.02 33.36 -6.29
C THR A 78 0.07 34.09 -7.22
N SER A 79 -1.16 34.40 -6.77
CA SER A 79 -2.13 35.17 -7.55
C SER A 79 -1.62 36.57 -7.90
N ARG A 80 -0.93 37.24 -6.97
CA ARG A 80 -0.34 38.58 -7.23
C ARG A 80 0.80 38.55 -8.23
N PHE A 81 1.57 37.46 -8.28
CA PHE A 81 2.61 37.24 -9.29
C PHE A 81 1.99 36.97 -10.67
N ILE A 82 0.99 36.08 -10.74
CA ILE A 82 0.34 35.68 -12.00
C ILE A 82 -0.41 36.85 -12.66
N ASN A 83 -1.05 37.72 -11.88
CA ASN A 83 -1.90 38.80 -12.39
C ASN A 83 -1.16 40.10 -12.77
N GLN A 84 0.18 40.14 -12.71
CA GLN A 84 0.93 41.32 -13.18
C GLN A 84 0.81 41.48 -14.71
N PRO A 85 0.88 42.69 -15.27
CA PRO A 85 0.92 42.87 -16.72
C PRO A 85 2.22 42.29 -17.33
N LEU A 86 2.17 41.83 -18.57
CA LEU A 86 3.35 41.30 -19.28
C LEU A 86 4.39 42.42 -19.45
N GLY A 87 5.67 42.10 -19.27
CA GLY A 87 6.81 43.01 -19.33
C GLY A 87 7.08 43.79 -18.03
N SER A 88 6.33 43.54 -16.96
CA SER A 88 6.47 44.26 -15.68
C SER A 88 7.30 43.53 -14.63
N LEU A 89 7.59 42.24 -14.83
CA LEU A 89 8.37 41.44 -13.89
C LEU A 89 9.87 41.70 -14.10
N HIS A 90 10.61 41.84 -13.00
CA HIS A 90 12.06 42.00 -13.07
C HIS A 90 12.73 40.66 -13.43
N HIS A 91 13.84 40.70 -14.18
CA HIS A 91 14.55 39.48 -14.60
C HIS A 91 14.97 38.57 -13.43
N LEU A 92 15.34 39.15 -12.28
CA LEU A 92 15.66 38.41 -11.04
C LEU A 92 14.44 37.69 -10.44
N ASP A 93 13.22 38.20 -10.61
CA ASP A 93 12.02 37.56 -10.08
C ASP A 93 11.69 36.26 -10.86
N ILE A 94 12.08 36.22 -12.13
CA ILE A 94 11.95 35.03 -13.00
C ILE A 94 13.09 34.03 -12.73
N LYS A 95 14.28 34.47 -12.32
CA LYS A 95 15.41 33.57 -12.04
C LYS A 95 15.42 33.01 -10.61
N LEU A 96 15.00 33.80 -9.60
CA LEU A 96 15.17 33.46 -8.19
C LEU A 96 13.84 33.41 -7.42
N ALA A 97 13.08 34.51 -7.39
CA ALA A 97 11.88 34.63 -6.52
C ALA A 97 10.78 33.61 -6.84
N SER A 98 10.60 33.28 -8.11
CA SER A 98 9.62 32.29 -8.58
C SER A 98 9.98 30.85 -8.20
N VAL A 99 11.27 30.53 -8.07
CA VAL A 99 11.76 29.20 -7.65
C VAL A 99 11.37 28.92 -6.20
N ASP A 100 11.46 29.92 -5.32
CA ASP A 100 11.07 29.79 -3.92
C ASP A 100 9.55 29.67 -3.76
N LEU A 101 8.78 30.44 -4.53
CA LEU A 101 7.30 30.30 -4.56
C LEU A 101 6.86 28.91 -5.02
N ILE A 102 7.50 28.37 -6.06
CA ILE A 102 7.26 26.99 -6.53
C ILE A 102 7.65 25.97 -5.45
N ARG A 103 8.74 26.20 -4.69
CA ARG A 103 9.14 25.36 -3.55
C ARG A 103 8.04 25.31 -2.50
N GLU A 104 7.53 26.47 -2.09
CA GLU A 104 6.46 26.58 -1.09
C GLU A 104 5.18 25.89 -1.58
N CYS A 105 4.84 26.02 -2.86
CA CYS A 105 3.71 25.33 -3.48
C CYS A 105 3.88 23.80 -3.44
N GLY A 106 5.09 23.30 -3.72
CA GLY A 106 5.41 21.87 -3.66
C GLY A 106 5.30 21.29 -2.25
N LYS A 107 5.66 22.07 -1.21
CA LYS A 107 5.56 21.65 0.20
C LYS A 107 4.11 21.37 0.65
N LEU A 108 3.11 21.96 0.00
CA LEU A 108 1.70 21.71 0.32
C LEU A 108 1.26 20.26 0.02
N ASN A 109 1.99 19.53 -0.84
CA ASN A 109 1.70 18.14 -1.23
C ASN A 109 0.22 17.91 -1.61
N SER A 110 -0.39 18.92 -2.24
CA SER A 110 -1.82 18.98 -2.58
C SER A 110 -2.01 19.31 -4.07
N PHE A 111 -3.17 18.93 -4.61
CA PHE A 111 -3.51 19.25 -6.00
C PHE A 111 -3.53 20.77 -6.25
N GLU A 112 -4.03 21.55 -5.29
CA GLU A 112 -4.14 23.00 -5.41
C GLU A 112 -2.76 23.66 -5.41
N GLY A 113 -1.84 23.24 -4.52
CA GLY A 113 -0.47 23.73 -4.50
C GLY A 113 0.26 23.44 -5.81
N MET A 114 0.13 22.23 -6.34
CA MET A 114 0.79 21.87 -7.60
C MET A 114 0.18 22.55 -8.83
N LYS A 115 -1.12 22.88 -8.79
CA LYS A 115 -1.74 23.72 -9.82
C LYS A 115 -1.11 25.12 -9.80
N MET A 116 -1.01 25.76 -8.63
CA MET A 116 -0.36 27.07 -8.51
C MET A 116 1.10 27.05 -9.00
N ALA A 117 1.84 25.99 -8.68
CA ALA A 117 3.22 25.83 -9.16
C ALA A 117 3.31 25.73 -10.69
N SER A 118 2.33 25.08 -11.33
CA SER A 118 2.28 24.96 -12.79
C SER A 118 1.87 26.28 -13.45
N ASP A 119 0.89 26.98 -12.89
CA ASP A 119 0.45 28.30 -13.36
C ASP A 119 1.59 29.33 -13.26
N LEU A 120 2.41 29.26 -12.20
CA LEU A 120 3.63 30.09 -12.07
C LEU A 120 4.64 29.79 -13.18
N LEU A 121 4.91 28.51 -13.47
CA LEU A 121 5.83 28.10 -14.52
C LEU A 121 5.37 28.58 -15.91
N GLU A 122 4.09 28.40 -16.25
CA GLU A 122 3.52 28.89 -17.51
C GLU A 122 3.66 30.40 -17.62
N ARG A 123 3.35 31.14 -16.55
CA ARG A 123 3.50 32.61 -16.55
C ARG A 123 4.95 33.05 -16.75
N MET A 124 5.92 32.36 -16.16
CA MET A 124 7.34 32.66 -16.35
C MET A 124 7.77 32.48 -17.81
N ILE A 125 7.25 31.45 -18.47
CA ILE A 125 7.52 31.18 -19.89
C ILE A 125 6.92 32.28 -20.77
N GLU A 126 5.70 32.73 -20.49
CA GLU A 126 5.07 33.84 -21.21
C GLU A 126 5.87 35.14 -21.08
N GLU A 127 6.28 35.48 -19.86
CA GLU A 127 7.07 36.68 -19.59
C GLU A 127 8.43 36.63 -20.32
N LYS A 128 9.10 35.47 -20.28
CA LYS A 128 10.33 35.21 -21.04
C LYS A 128 10.13 35.46 -22.53
N LYS A 129 9.07 34.92 -23.14
CA LYS A 129 8.79 35.08 -24.57
C LYS A 129 8.58 36.54 -24.93
N HIS A 130 7.82 37.27 -24.12
CA HIS A 130 7.56 38.70 -24.33
C HIS A 130 8.85 39.53 -24.31
N VAL A 131 9.65 39.38 -23.25
CA VAL A 131 10.92 40.11 -23.06
C VAL A 131 11.90 39.82 -24.19
N ASN A 132 12.06 38.55 -24.58
CA ASN A 132 12.99 38.18 -25.64
C ASN A 132 12.54 38.69 -27.03
N LEU A 133 11.23 38.77 -27.29
CA LEU A 133 10.69 39.35 -28.53
C LEU A 133 10.91 40.88 -28.60
N GLU A 134 10.69 41.60 -27.49
CA GLU A 134 10.94 43.05 -27.43
C GLU A 134 12.43 43.39 -27.62
N MET A 135 13.33 42.56 -27.07
CA MET A 135 14.77 42.71 -27.28
C MET A 135 15.19 42.49 -28.74
N ASN A 136 14.59 41.52 -29.43
CA ASN A 136 14.89 41.25 -30.84
C ASN A 136 14.40 42.40 -31.75
N ASN A 137 13.20 42.91 -31.51
CA ASN A 137 12.65 44.05 -32.27
C ASN A 137 13.43 45.35 -32.03
N SER A 138 13.97 45.56 -30.82
CA SER A 138 14.74 46.75 -30.48
C SER A 138 16.17 46.71 -31.06
N SER A 139 16.78 45.52 -31.16
CA SER A 139 18.12 45.35 -31.74
C SER A 139 18.17 45.59 -33.25
N ASN A 140 17.05 45.43 -33.96
CA ASN A 140 16.96 45.73 -35.40
C ASN A 140 16.91 47.24 -35.73
N ASN A 141 16.67 48.11 -34.74
CA ASN A 141 16.46 49.55 -34.95
C ASN A 141 17.58 50.47 -34.44
N ASN A 142 18.52 49.98 -33.62
CA ASN A 142 19.59 50.83 -33.06
C ASN A 142 20.97 50.18 -33.20
N ASN A 143 21.77 50.72 -34.13
CA ASN A 143 23.22 50.59 -34.09
C ASN A 143 23.76 51.43 -32.93
N ASN A 144 24.55 50.80 -32.07
CA ASN A 144 25.33 51.37 -30.96
C ASN A 144 24.57 51.59 -29.64
N ASN A 145 24.71 50.62 -28.72
CA ASN A 145 25.34 50.86 -27.41
C ASN A 145 25.65 49.52 -26.72
N GLY A 146 26.89 49.39 -26.23
CA GLY A 146 27.50 48.15 -25.74
C GLY A 146 27.06 47.70 -24.35
N SER A 147 25.76 47.54 -24.11
CA SER A 147 25.27 46.77 -22.96
C SER A 147 24.97 45.36 -23.45
N THR A 148 25.66 44.36 -22.89
CA THR A 148 25.44 42.94 -23.15
C THR A 148 24.05 42.51 -22.65
N SER A 149 23.01 42.76 -23.46
CA SER A 149 21.63 42.32 -23.17
C SER A 149 21.59 40.79 -23.20
N SER A 150 21.63 40.19 -22.01
CA SER A 150 21.60 38.73 -21.85
C SER A 150 20.19 38.19 -22.08
N ILE A 151 20.09 37.13 -22.89
CA ILE A 151 18.83 36.41 -23.16
C ILE A 151 18.23 35.96 -21.83
N LEU A 152 16.93 36.21 -21.62
CA LEU A 152 16.23 35.71 -20.45
C LEU A 152 15.92 34.22 -20.64
N ILE A 153 16.33 33.40 -19.68
CA ILE A 153 16.15 31.94 -19.69
C ILE A 153 15.50 31.53 -18.38
N VAL A 154 14.49 30.67 -18.47
CA VAL A 154 13.89 30.02 -17.31
C VAL A 154 14.82 28.89 -16.85
N PRO A 155 15.24 28.86 -15.57
CA PRO A 155 16.11 27.80 -15.07
C PRO A 155 15.51 26.39 -15.22
N ASP A 156 16.36 25.40 -15.50
CA ASP A 156 15.97 23.98 -15.54
C ASP A 156 15.41 23.50 -14.19
N ARG A 157 15.95 24.04 -13.09
CA ARG A 157 15.51 23.79 -11.70
C ARG A 157 14.02 24.03 -11.52
N THR A 158 13.45 25.03 -12.19
CA THR A 158 12.02 25.38 -12.10
C THR A 158 11.16 24.23 -12.62
N PHE A 159 11.49 23.67 -13.79
CA PHE A 159 10.81 22.52 -14.36
C PHE A 159 10.96 21.27 -13.48
N LYS A 160 12.18 21.00 -12.99
CA LYS A 160 12.48 19.87 -12.09
C LYS A 160 11.65 19.93 -10.80
N MET A 161 11.49 21.10 -10.19
CA MET A 161 10.70 21.26 -8.96
C MET A 161 9.20 21.04 -9.17
N VAL A 162 8.63 21.59 -10.24
CA VAL A 162 7.21 21.35 -10.58
C VAL A 162 6.99 19.87 -10.88
N MET A 163 7.90 19.24 -11.63
CA MET A 163 7.85 17.81 -11.95
C MET A 163 7.91 16.93 -10.70
N TYR A 164 8.85 17.22 -9.78
CA TYR A 164 9.01 16.48 -8.53
C TYR A 164 7.80 16.63 -7.61
N GLY A 165 7.23 17.84 -7.52
CA GLY A 165 6.01 18.07 -6.76
C GLY A 165 4.82 17.25 -7.29
N TRP A 166 4.65 17.17 -8.62
CA TRP A 166 3.65 16.29 -9.23
C TRP A 166 3.95 14.81 -8.99
N ALA A 167 5.22 14.40 -9.06
CA ALA A 167 5.65 13.02 -8.81
C ALA A 167 5.23 12.53 -7.43
N ASN A 168 5.36 13.36 -6.38
CA ASN A 168 5.04 13.01 -4.99
C ASN A 168 3.53 12.83 -4.74
N ILE A 169 2.67 13.49 -5.53
CA ILE A 169 1.22 13.35 -5.41
C ILE A 169 0.64 12.29 -6.35
N CYS A 170 1.43 11.67 -7.23
CA CYS A 170 0.97 10.66 -8.20
C CYS A 170 0.29 9.44 -7.55
N LYS A 171 0.68 9.07 -6.32
CA LYS A 171 -0.01 8.02 -5.56
C LYS A 171 -1.45 8.41 -5.20
N LYS A 172 -1.70 9.70 -4.94
CA LYS A 172 -3.00 10.23 -4.46
C LYS A 172 -3.89 10.75 -5.60
N VAL A 173 -3.30 11.43 -6.57
CA VAL A 173 -3.99 12.21 -7.61
C VAL A 173 -3.85 11.55 -8.99
N SER A 174 -4.98 11.26 -9.64
CA SER A 174 -4.98 10.53 -10.93
C SER A 174 -4.57 11.36 -12.14
N ILE A 175 -4.70 12.69 -12.09
CA ILE A 175 -4.33 13.57 -13.21
C ILE A 175 -2.83 13.95 -13.19
N ALA A 176 -2.12 13.67 -12.09
CA ALA A 176 -0.72 14.06 -11.92
C ALA A 176 0.22 13.50 -13.01
N PRO A 177 0.14 12.22 -13.44
CA PRO A 177 0.97 11.70 -14.53
C PRO A 177 0.79 12.45 -15.86
N GLN A 178 -0.42 12.90 -16.16
CA GLN A 178 -0.70 13.70 -17.35
C GLN A 178 -0.05 15.08 -17.24
N ARG A 179 -0.18 15.75 -16.09
CA ARG A 179 0.47 17.05 -15.83
C ARG A 179 1.99 16.97 -15.90
N MET A 180 2.58 15.88 -15.40
CA MET A 180 4.02 15.64 -15.54
C MET A 180 4.47 15.57 -17.00
N ARG A 181 3.67 14.93 -17.87
CA ARG A 181 3.96 14.89 -19.31
C ARG A 181 3.87 16.28 -19.94
N GLU A 182 2.85 17.04 -19.59
CA GLU A 182 2.69 18.42 -20.07
C GLU A 182 3.89 19.29 -19.67
N VAL A 183 4.39 19.17 -18.44
CA VAL A 183 5.61 19.87 -17.98
C VAL A 183 6.85 19.46 -18.78
N LEU A 184 7.01 18.17 -19.08
CA LEU A 184 8.12 17.69 -19.91
C LEU A 184 8.02 18.19 -21.36
N ASP A 185 6.81 18.17 -21.94
CA ASP A 185 6.56 18.66 -23.29
C ASP A 185 6.82 20.17 -23.38
N LEU A 186 6.43 20.93 -22.36
CA LEU A 186 6.75 22.36 -22.24
C LEU A 186 8.27 22.59 -22.16
N MET A 187 8.98 21.81 -21.35
CA MET A 187 10.45 21.90 -21.25
C MET A 187 11.13 21.60 -22.60
N ILE A 188 10.65 20.61 -23.35
CA ILE A 188 11.16 20.30 -24.70
C ILE A 188 10.94 21.47 -25.66
N GLN A 189 9.73 22.04 -25.69
CA GLN A 189 9.38 23.17 -26.55
C GLN A 189 10.23 24.41 -26.21
N GLU A 190 10.42 24.69 -24.93
CA GLU A 190 11.24 25.82 -24.49
C GLU A 190 12.72 25.63 -24.82
N ALA A 191 13.25 24.41 -24.73
CA ALA A 191 14.61 24.12 -25.16
C ALA A 191 14.79 24.31 -26.69
N GLU A 192 13.78 23.97 -27.50
CA GLU A 192 13.80 24.20 -28.94
C GLU A 192 13.70 25.69 -29.30
N TYR A 193 12.87 26.44 -28.58
CA TYR A 193 12.75 27.89 -28.71
C TYR A 193 14.04 28.62 -28.32
N ASP A 194 14.68 28.22 -27.21
CA ASP A 194 15.96 28.80 -26.78
C ASP A 194 17.07 28.55 -27.79
N LYS A 195 17.06 27.38 -28.46
CA LYS A 195 17.97 27.08 -29.56
C LYS A 195 17.73 27.94 -30.79
N SER A 196 16.47 28.15 -31.20
CA SER A 196 16.16 28.95 -32.39
C SER A 196 16.57 30.41 -32.19
N ILE A 197 16.31 30.99 -31.02
CA ILE A 197 16.72 32.37 -30.71
C ILE A 197 18.24 32.52 -30.77
N LYS A 198 18.99 31.58 -30.18
CA LYS A 198 20.45 31.63 -30.24
C LYS A 198 20.98 31.56 -31.66
N GLN A 199 20.44 30.63 -32.46
CA GLN A 199 20.83 30.51 -33.86
C GLN A 199 20.56 31.80 -34.63
N GLU A 200 19.38 32.43 -34.44
CA GLU A 200 19.06 33.74 -35.05
C GLU A 200 20.06 34.83 -34.63
N MET A 201 20.39 34.93 -33.34
CA MET A 201 21.36 35.91 -32.83
C MET A 201 22.80 35.65 -33.30
N GLU A 202 23.21 34.39 -33.43
CA GLU A 202 24.51 33.98 -33.97
C GLU A 202 24.63 34.28 -35.47
N THR A 203 23.58 34.03 -36.27
CA THR A 203 23.55 34.44 -37.69
C THR A 203 23.67 35.95 -37.89
N ASN A 204 23.20 36.74 -36.92
CA ASN A 204 23.30 38.21 -36.95
C ASN A 204 24.66 38.73 -36.44
N ARG A 205 25.48 37.89 -35.78
CA ARG A 205 26.80 38.24 -35.21
C ARG A 205 27.93 37.45 -35.88
N ILE A 206 28.21 37.67 -37.17
CA ILE A 206 29.39 37.03 -37.78
C ILE A 206 30.67 37.82 -37.45
N LYS A 207 31.61 37.10 -36.80
CA LYS A 207 33.01 37.41 -36.41
C LYS A 207 33.20 38.14 -35.08
N ASN A 208 33.16 37.38 -33.98
CA ASN A 208 34.37 37.13 -33.20
C ASN A 208 34.07 36.12 -32.07
N GLU A 209 35.02 35.19 -31.92
CA GLU A 209 35.24 34.27 -30.80
C GLU A 209 34.21 33.14 -30.62
N GLU A 210 34.70 31.92 -30.85
CA GLU A 210 34.14 30.65 -30.40
C GLU A 210 34.05 30.66 -28.88
N SER A 211 32.97 31.23 -28.35
CA SER A 211 32.62 31.15 -26.94
C SER A 211 31.99 29.77 -26.67
N ASN A 212 32.54 29.08 -25.67
CA ASN A 212 32.13 27.76 -25.20
C ASN A 212 30.62 27.54 -25.22
N ASN A 213 30.21 26.49 -25.94
CA ASN A 213 28.83 26.11 -26.24
C ASN A 213 28.09 25.45 -25.06
N SER A 214 28.40 25.83 -23.81
CA SER A 214 27.93 25.14 -22.60
C SER A 214 27.13 26.08 -21.69
N GLY A 215 25.81 25.84 -21.57
CA GLY A 215 25.10 26.21 -20.34
C GLY A 215 23.83 27.07 -20.44
N LEU A 216 23.21 27.24 -21.60
CA LEU A 216 22.09 28.20 -21.75
C LEU A 216 20.81 27.56 -22.34
N SER A 217 20.52 26.29 -22.12
CA SER A 217 19.30 25.65 -22.65
C SER A 217 18.67 24.75 -21.59
N CYS A 218 17.35 24.86 -21.40
CA CYS A 218 16.56 24.03 -20.49
C CYS A 218 16.32 22.61 -21.05
N GLU A 219 17.37 21.93 -21.48
CA GLU A 219 17.26 20.61 -22.10
C GLU A 219 16.83 19.55 -21.08
N PRO A 220 15.89 18.65 -21.43
CA PRO A 220 15.56 17.52 -20.59
C PRO A 220 16.77 16.61 -20.36
N THR A 221 17.18 16.45 -19.10
CA THR A 221 18.27 15.57 -18.69
C THR A 221 17.76 14.20 -18.24
N VAL A 222 18.66 13.26 -17.96
CA VAL A 222 18.33 11.99 -17.31
C VAL A 222 17.48 12.18 -16.03
N ASP A 223 17.75 13.23 -15.26
CA ASP A 223 17.07 13.49 -13.99
C ASP A 223 15.58 13.74 -14.16
N ILE A 224 15.16 14.59 -15.12
CA ILE A 224 13.75 14.90 -15.33
C ILE A 224 12.97 13.68 -15.81
N TYR A 225 13.60 12.82 -16.63
CA TYR A 225 13.02 11.54 -17.04
C TYR A 225 12.95 10.57 -15.86
N ASN A 226 13.96 10.50 -15.00
CA ASN A 226 13.92 9.68 -13.79
C ASN A 226 12.85 10.16 -12.80
N THR A 227 12.64 11.48 -12.66
CA THR A 227 11.51 12.03 -11.89
C THR A 227 10.17 11.64 -12.51
N LEU A 228 10.03 11.69 -13.85
CA LEU A 228 8.84 11.20 -14.55
C LEU A 228 8.57 9.73 -14.25
N LEU A 229 9.59 8.89 -14.39
CA LEU A 229 9.51 7.46 -14.15
C LEU A 229 9.17 7.14 -12.69
N GLN A 230 9.70 7.91 -11.73
CA GLN A 230 9.35 7.81 -10.32
C GLN A 230 7.86 8.13 -10.08
N GLY A 231 7.35 9.23 -10.64
CA GLY A 231 5.93 9.57 -10.55
C GLY A 231 5.02 8.52 -11.19
N LEU A 232 5.40 8.00 -12.37
CA LEU A 232 4.67 6.93 -13.05
C LEU A 232 4.70 5.62 -12.25
N SER A 233 5.83 5.28 -11.62
CA SER A 233 5.95 4.12 -10.72
C SER A 233 5.01 4.25 -9.51
N GLN A 234 4.88 5.43 -8.92
CA GLN A 234 3.92 5.67 -7.84
C GLN A 234 2.47 5.54 -8.32
N ALA A 235 2.15 6.08 -9.50
CA ALA A 235 0.82 5.99 -10.12
C ALA A 235 0.45 4.55 -10.55
N ALA A 236 1.45 3.70 -10.83
CA ALA A 236 1.25 2.32 -11.26
C ALA A 236 0.49 1.46 -10.24
N SER A 237 0.57 1.81 -8.95
CA SER A 237 -0.24 1.20 -7.88
C SER A 237 -1.76 1.27 -8.13
N ARG A 238 -2.22 2.24 -8.94
CA ARG A 238 -3.64 2.45 -9.27
C ARG A 238 -4.02 1.97 -10.67
N SER A 239 -3.07 1.98 -11.60
CA SER A 239 -3.33 1.74 -13.01
C SER A 239 -2.13 1.12 -13.70
N ILE A 240 -2.35 -0.01 -14.39
CA ILE A 240 -1.34 -0.59 -15.27
C ILE A 240 -0.91 0.37 -16.38
N GLN A 241 -1.79 1.26 -16.83
CA GLN A 241 -1.47 2.20 -17.90
C GLN A 241 -0.25 3.06 -17.54
N ALA A 242 -0.07 3.43 -16.27
CA ALA A 242 1.08 4.20 -15.83
C ALA A 242 2.40 3.40 -15.98
N ALA A 243 2.38 2.08 -15.76
CA ALA A 243 3.56 1.23 -16.00
C ALA A 243 3.88 1.09 -17.50
N ILE A 244 2.85 1.00 -18.36
CA ILE A 244 3.03 1.01 -19.82
C ILE A 244 3.62 2.34 -20.30
N GLU A 245 3.13 3.43 -19.73
CA GLU A 245 3.65 4.77 -20.00
C GLU A 245 5.09 4.93 -19.52
N ALA A 246 5.48 4.34 -18.38
CA ALA A 246 6.86 4.32 -17.92
C ALA A 246 7.77 3.59 -18.92
N GLU A 247 7.33 2.45 -19.46
CA GLU A 247 8.07 1.75 -20.52
C GLU A 247 8.18 2.59 -21.80
N HIS A 248 7.12 3.34 -22.16
CA HIS A 248 7.16 4.26 -23.31
C HIS A 248 8.11 5.44 -23.08
N ALA A 249 8.14 6.00 -21.87
CA ALA A 249 9.06 7.06 -21.49
C ALA A 249 10.52 6.58 -21.61
N LEU A 250 10.84 5.36 -21.16
CA LEU A 250 12.16 4.77 -21.34
C LEU A 250 12.54 4.57 -22.82
N LYS A 251 11.60 4.15 -23.68
CA LYS A 251 11.83 4.08 -25.14
C LYS A 251 12.07 5.46 -25.75
N THR A 252 11.33 6.46 -25.28
CA THR A 252 11.48 7.86 -25.72
C THR A 252 12.86 8.38 -25.34
N MET A 253 13.29 8.11 -24.11
CA MET A 253 14.61 8.46 -23.60
C MET A 253 15.74 7.85 -24.46
N LYS A 254 15.66 6.56 -24.82
CA LYS A 254 16.60 5.93 -25.77
C LYS A 254 16.60 6.60 -27.15
N LYS A 255 15.44 6.97 -27.67
CA LYS A 255 15.33 7.67 -28.97
C LYS A 255 15.95 9.06 -28.90
N MET A 256 15.74 9.78 -27.80
CA MET A 256 16.35 11.10 -27.59
C MET A 256 17.86 11.01 -27.42
N ASN A 257 18.38 9.98 -26.75
CA ASN A 257 19.83 9.75 -26.66
C ASN A 257 20.48 9.60 -28.03
N ARG A 258 19.84 8.86 -28.94
CA ARG A 258 20.33 8.73 -30.33
C ARG A 258 20.36 10.05 -31.11
N ASN A 259 19.47 10.98 -30.78
CA ASN A 259 19.33 12.26 -31.49
C ASN A 259 20.13 13.40 -30.85
N ARG A 260 20.19 13.47 -29.52
CA ARG A 260 20.73 14.58 -28.73
C ARG A 260 22.04 14.23 -28.01
N GLY A 261 22.40 12.95 -27.91
CA GLY A 261 23.60 12.47 -27.23
C GLY A 261 23.38 12.15 -25.74
N TRP A 262 24.50 11.99 -25.05
CA TRP A 262 24.62 11.23 -23.79
C TRP A 262 23.78 11.76 -22.61
N HIS A 263 23.43 13.04 -22.57
CA HIS A 263 22.65 13.67 -21.49
C HIS A 263 21.22 13.15 -21.32
N THR A 264 20.74 12.31 -22.25
CA THR A 264 19.46 11.58 -22.15
C THR A 264 19.63 10.06 -22.15
N LYS A 265 20.84 9.53 -21.93
CA LYS A 265 21.08 8.08 -21.87
C LYS A 265 20.40 7.47 -20.63
N PRO A 266 19.53 6.46 -20.78
CA PRO A 266 18.97 5.74 -19.63
C PRO A 266 20.05 5.10 -18.78
N ASN A 267 19.96 5.24 -17.46
CA ASN A 267 20.87 4.62 -16.50
C ASN A 267 20.18 3.47 -15.75
N THR A 268 20.91 2.77 -14.86
CA THR A 268 20.38 1.67 -14.04
C THR A 268 19.09 2.08 -13.30
N ARG A 269 19.08 3.27 -12.69
CA ARG A 269 17.87 3.83 -12.03
C ARG A 269 16.68 3.97 -12.99
N SER A 270 16.89 4.40 -14.23
CA SER A 270 15.82 4.50 -15.23
C SER A 270 15.14 3.14 -15.49
N TYR A 271 15.92 2.06 -15.63
CA TYR A 271 15.37 0.72 -15.82
C TYR A 271 14.67 0.21 -14.56
N SER A 272 15.30 0.35 -13.39
CA SER A 272 14.75 -0.09 -12.10
C SER A 272 13.43 0.59 -11.79
N LEU A 273 13.26 1.88 -12.10
CA LEU A 273 11.98 2.60 -11.93
C LEU A 273 10.86 2.04 -12.81
N VAL A 274 11.15 1.65 -14.06
CA VAL A 274 10.17 1.02 -14.96
C VAL A 274 9.80 -0.38 -14.48
N MET A 275 10.78 -1.19 -14.06
CA MET A 275 10.53 -2.52 -13.49
C MET A 275 9.71 -2.40 -12.20
N ASN A 276 10.03 -1.44 -11.34
CA ASN A 276 9.29 -1.17 -10.09
C ASN A 276 7.87 -0.68 -10.38
N ALA A 277 7.67 0.09 -11.46
CA ALA A 277 6.32 0.45 -11.91
C ALA A 277 5.49 -0.81 -12.20
N TYR A 278 6.04 -1.81 -12.90
CA TYR A 278 5.37 -3.09 -13.09
C TYR A 278 5.24 -3.90 -11.79
N ALA A 279 6.24 -3.90 -10.92
CA ALA A 279 6.21 -4.63 -9.65
C ALA A 279 5.09 -4.17 -8.71
N LYS A 280 4.78 -2.87 -8.72
CA LYS A 280 3.65 -2.29 -7.97
C LYS A 280 2.29 -2.62 -8.57
N THR A 281 2.23 -3.17 -9.78
CA THR A 281 0.98 -3.61 -10.39
C THR A 281 0.69 -5.07 -10.02
N LYS A 282 -0.57 -5.36 -9.66
CA LYS A 282 -1.05 -6.74 -9.43
C LYS A 282 -1.56 -7.41 -10.71
N HIS A 283 -1.07 -6.98 -11.87
CA HIS A 283 -1.60 -7.45 -13.15
C HIS A 283 -0.93 -8.75 -13.60
N VAL A 284 -1.67 -9.62 -14.29
CA VAL A 284 -1.19 -10.94 -14.75
C VAL A 284 0.08 -10.84 -15.62
N THR A 285 0.14 -9.84 -16.50
CA THR A 285 1.27 -9.63 -17.42
C THR A 285 2.41 -8.79 -16.83
N ALA A 286 2.31 -8.37 -15.56
CA ALA A 286 3.28 -7.45 -14.95
C ALA A 286 4.68 -8.06 -14.91
N GLY A 287 4.80 -9.28 -14.39
CA GLY A 287 6.06 -10.01 -14.30
C GLY A 287 6.73 -10.21 -15.65
N GLU A 288 6.00 -10.64 -16.68
CA GLU A 288 6.55 -10.86 -18.03
C GLU A 288 7.08 -9.58 -18.68
N ARG A 289 6.40 -8.45 -18.44
CA ARG A 289 6.85 -7.16 -18.95
C ARG A 289 8.05 -6.63 -18.17
N ALA A 290 8.06 -6.79 -16.85
CA ALA A 290 9.21 -6.45 -16.02
C ALA A 290 10.45 -7.26 -16.45
N GLU A 291 10.29 -8.57 -16.66
CA GLU A 291 11.35 -9.43 -17.17
C GLU A 291 11.81 -9.00 -18.57
N SER A 292 10.89 -8.65 -19.49
CA SER A 292 11.28 -8.12 -20.80
C SER A 292 12.12 -6.85 -20.72
N VAL A 293 11.90 -6.01 -19.70
CA VAL A 293 12.71 -4.80 -19.46
C VAL A 293 14.08 -5.18 -18.90
N LEU A 294 14.16 -6.13 -17.95
CA LEU A 294 15.43 -6.66 -17.43
C LEU A 294 16.28 -7.30 -18.53
N ARG A 295 15.69 -8.14 -19.38
CA ARG A 295 16.41 -8.77 -20.51
C ARG A 295 16.95 -7.71 -21.49
N LYS A 296 16.21 -6.62 -21.73
CA LYS A 296 16.71 -5.48 -22.53
C LYS A 296 17.83 -4.71 -21.83
N MET A 297 17.81 -4.65 -20.51
CA MET A 297 18.87 -4.02 -19.72
C MET A 297 20.17 -4.84 -19.82
N ILE A 298 20.09 -6.17 -19.66
CA ILE A 298 21.20 -7.11 -19.84
C ILE A 298 21.76 -7.02 -21.25
N GLN A 299 20.90 -7.02 -22.28
CA GLN A 299 21.35 -6.87 -23.67
C GLN A 299 22.11 -5.56 -23.89
N CYS A 300 21.60 -4.43 -23.36
CA CYS A 300 22.31 -3.15 -23.48
C CYS A 300 23.65 -3.14 -22.73
N TYR A 301 23.75 -3.83 -21.59
CA TYR A 301 25.01 -4.00 -20.86
C TYR A 301 26.05 -4.74 -21.70
N GLU A 302 25.67 -5.88 -22.30
CA GLU A 302 26.55 -6.69 -23.13
C GLU A 302 27.02 -5.93 -24.38
N GLU A 303 26.10 -5.27 -25.09
CA GLU A 303 26.42 -4.47 -26.29
C GLU A 303 27.39 -3.32 -25.97
N GLU A 304 27.17 -2.59 -24.87
CA GLU A 304 28.04 -1.48 -24.48
C GLU A 304 29.40 -1.96 -23.95
N LYS A 305 29.43 -3.10 -23.27
CA LYS A 305 30.67 -3.74 -22.80
C LYS A 305 31.53 -4.22 -23.96
N GLU A 306 30.93 -4.82 -24.99
CA GLU A 306 31.63 -5.25 -26.20
C GLU A 306 32.17 -4.05 -26.98
N ALA A 307 31.36 -3.01 -27.18
CA ALA A 307 31.81 -1.77 -27.82
C ALA A 307 32.95 -1.08 -27.06
N TYR A 308 32.94 -1.13 -25.72
CA TYR A 308 34.03 -0.62 -24.90
C TYR A 308 35.34 -1.38 -25.13
N LEU A 309 35.26 -2.71 -25.18
CA LEU A 309 36.41 -3.58 -25.44
C LEU A 309 37.01 -3.33 -26.83
N GLU A 310 36.18 -3.16 -27.86
CA GLU A 310 36.64 -2.86 -29.21
C GLU A 310 37.34 -1.50 -29.32
N GLU A 311 36.85 -0.49 -28.58
CA GLU A 311 37.36 0.88 -28.67
C GLU A 311 38.65 1.09 -27.87
N TYR A 312 38.75 0.52 -26.67
CA TYR A 312 39.88 0.76 -25.76
C TYR A 312 40.82 -0.43 -25.61
N GLY A 313 40.44 -1.62 -26.08
CA GLY A 313 41.24 -2.85 -25.93
C GLY A 313 41.36 -3.34 -24.48
N VAL A 314 40.57 -2.78 -23.55
CA VAL A 314 40.54 -3.11 -22.13
C VAL A 314 39.15 -3.60 -21.77
N GLN A 315 39.06 -4.65 -20.95
CA GLN A 315 37.79 -5.15 -20.44
C GLN A 315 37.19 -4.14 -19.46
N TYR A 316 35.92 -3.78 -19.67
CA TYR A 316 35.19 -2.92 -18.74
C TYR A 316 35.06 -3.59 -17.37
N ASP A 317 35.50 -2.88 -16.33
CA ASP A 317 35.36 -3.27 -14.92
C ASP A 317 34.63 -2.16 -14.15
N ILE A 318 33.54 -2.53 -13.48
CA ILE A 318 32.72 -1.59 -12.72
C ILE A 318 33.50 -1.02 -11.53
N PHE A 319 34.44 -1.79 -10.98
CA PHE A 319 35.22 -1.40 -9.80
C PHE A 319 36.45 -0.56 -10.13
N ASP A 320 36.87 -0.49 -11.40
CA ASP A 320 37.96 0.38 -11.83
C ASP A 320 37.42 1.75 -12.24
N THR A 321 37.82 2.78 -11.50
CA THR A 321 37.41 4.17 -11.74
C THR A 321 37.74 4.65 -13.16
N HIS A 322 38.83 4.16 -13.77
CA HIS A 322 39.24 4.58 -15.11
C HIS A 322 38.36 3.97 -16.20
N THR A 323 37.80 2.78 -15.99
CA THR A 323 36.92 2.13 -16.97
C THR A 323 35.45 2.45 -16.73
N ASN A 324 35.07 2.81 -15.50
CA ASN A 324 33.70 3.14 -15.13
C ASN A 324 33.24 4.56 -15.52
N GLU A 325 34.10 5.40 -16.09
CA GLU A 325 33.75 6.77 -16.53
C GLU A 325 32.57 6.81 -17.53
N ARG A 326 32.35 5.72 -18.29
CA ARG A 326 31.24 5.61 -19.26
C ARG A 326 29.86 5.32 -18.65
N ASN A 327 29.76 5.04 -17.35
CA ASN A 327 28.52 4.71 -16.64
C ASN A 327 27.62 3.77 -17.47
N ILE A 328 28.17 2.61 -17.84
CA ILE A 328 27.43 1.59 -18.58
C ILE A 328 26.27 1.10 -17.71
N VAL A 329 25.13 0.82 -18.32
CA VAL A 329 23.96 0.30 -17.60
C VAL A 329 24.26 -1.11 -17.10
N THR A 330 24.33 -1.31 -15.79
CA THR A 330 24.72 -2.58 -15.17
C THR A 330 23.53 -3.25 -14.48
N PRO A 331 23.16 -4.50 -14.85
CA PRO A 331 22.19 -5.29 -14.10
C PRO A 331 22.74 -5.60 -12.71
N ASP A 332 22.01 -5.22 -11.68
CA ASP A 332 22.34 -5.43 -10.27
C ASP A 332 21.33 -6.39 -9.60
N THR A 333 21.64 -6.81 -8.37
CA THR A 333 20.72 -7.61 -7.55
C THR A 333 19.34 -6.94 -7.44
N ILE A 334 19.30 -5.62 -7.26
CA ILE A 334 18.06 -4.85 -7.11
C ILE A 334 17.15 -5.03 -8.33
N ALA A 335 17.68 -4.94 -9.55
CA ALA A 335 16.93 -5.16 -10.78
C ALA A 335 16.29 -6.55 -10.83
N TYR A 336 17.03 -7.60 -10.47
CA TYR A 336 16.50 -8.97 -10.37
C TYR A 336 15.41 -9.05 -9.29
N SER A 337 15.67 -8.54 -8.09
CA SER A 337 14.72 -8.60 -6.97
C SER A 337 13.42 -7.85 -7.25
N ILE A 338 13.46 -6.74 -8.00
CA ILE A 338 12.26 -6.01 -8.45
C ILE A 338 11.44 -6.85 -9.45
N VAL A 339 12.09 -7.57 -10.39
CA VAL A 339 11.36 -8.44 -11.32
C VAL A 339 10.77 -9.64 -10.60
N ILE A 340 11.51 -10.22 -9.65
CA ILE A 340 11.01 -11.30 -8.79
C ILE A 340 9.81 -10.81 -7.96
N GLN A 341 9.86 -9.59 -7.42
CA GLN A 341 8.73 -8.93 -6.76
C GLN A 341 7.53 -8.79 -7.72
N ALA A 342 7.75 -8.39 -8.98
CA ALA A 342 6.69 -8.29 -9.98
C ALA A 342 6.01 -9.63 -10.27
N TYR A 343 6.77 -10.73 -10.29
CA TYR A 343 6.21 -12.08 -10.37
C TYR A 343 5.49 -12.48 -9.06
N GLY A 344 6.06 -12.19 -7.90
CA GLY A 344 5.43 -12.47 -6.60
C GLY A 344 4.11 -11.74 -6.39
N GLN A 345 3.96 -10.53 -6.94
CA GLN A 345 2.70 -9.79 -6.90
C GLN A 345 1.74 -10.12 -8.05
N SER A 346 2.22 -10.74 -9.13
CA SER A 346 1.43 -11.09 -10.31
C SER A 346 0.33 -12.09 -9.98
N ASP A 347 -0.76 -11.98 -10.73
CA ASP A 347 -1.88 -12.91 -10.63
C ASP A 347 -1.75 -14.17 -11.50
N SER A 348 -0.66 -14.31 -12.26
CA SER A 348 -0.40 -15.44 -13.17
C SER A 348 -0.08 -16.75 -12.44
N ASP A 349 -0.53 -17.88 -13.00
CA ASP A 349 -0.29 -19.23 -12.44
C ASP A 349 1.18 -19.68 -12.59
N ASP A 350 1.86 -19.20 -13.63
CA ASP A 350 3.27 -19.52 -13.94
C ASP A 350 4.26 -18.55 -13.27
N ALA A 351 3.76 -17.52 -12.57
CA ALA A 351 4.61 -16.49 -11.98
C ALA A 351 5.61 -17.06 -10.95
N ALA A 352 5.19 -18.03 -10.14
CA ALA A 352 6.06 -18.63 -9.13
C ALA A 352 7.23 -19.42 -9.75
N GLY A 353 6.98 -20.15 -10.84
CA GLY A 353 8.03 -20.88 -11.57
C GLY A 353 9.04 -19.93 -12.21
N LYS A 354 8.55 -18.85 -12.84
CA LYS A 354 9.43 -17.82 -13.44
C LYS A 354 10.24 -17.06 -12.38
N ALA A 355 9.66 -16.74 -11.23
CA ALA A 355 10.38 -16.15 -10.10
C ALA A 355 11.52 -17.06 -9.61
N LEU A 356 11.25 -18.37 -9.48
CA LEU A 356 12.27 -19.35 -9.10
C LEU A 356 13.40 -19.45 -10.13
N ASN A 357 13.07 -19.43 -11.43
CA ASN A 357 14.09 -19.46 -12.47
C ASN A 357 15.02 -18.24 -12.41
N LEU A 358 14.47 -17.03 -12.17
CA LEU A 358 15.27 -15.82 -12.01
C LEU A 358 16.10 -15.82 -10.74
N LEU A 359 15.57 -16.37 -9.63
CA LEU A 359 16.34 -16.55 -8.40
C LEU A 359 17.51 -17.52 -8.61
N ASN A 360 17.28 -18.64 -9.32
CA ASN A 360 18.36 -19.57 -9.65
C ASN A 360 19.39 -18.96 -10.61
N GLU A 361 18.97 -18.09 -11.52
CA GLU A 361 19.90 -17.31 -12.36
C GLU A 361 20.79 -16.39 -11.51
N LEU A 362 20.21 -15.75 -10.49
CA LEU A 362 20.92 -14.89 -9.53
C LEU A 362 21.85 -15.66 -8.59
N ILE A 363 21.49 -16.89 -8.19
CA ILE A 363 22.34 -17.75 -7.34
C ILE A 363 23.52 -18.31 -8.13
N ASN A 364 23.31 -18.71 -9.38
CA ASN A 364 24.34 -19.35 -10.21
C ASN A 364 25.20 -18.36 -11.00
N SER A 365 25.00 -17.05 -10.84
CA SER A 365 25.78 -16.06 -11.56
C SER A 365 27.16 -15.86 -10.95
N ASP A 366 28.21 -15.94 -11.78
CA ASP A 366 29.60 -15.69 -11.38
C ASP A 366 29.93 -14.19 -11.20
N ASN A 367 28.96 -13.30 -11.42
CA ASN A 367 29.16 -11.85 -11.34
C ASN A 367 29.16 -11.40 -9.86
N PRO A 368 30.22 -10.74 -9.37
CA PRO A 368 30.28 -10.26 -7.98
C PRO A 368 29.17 -9.27 -7.60
N MET A 369 28.54 -8.60 -8.58
CA MET A 369 27.41 -7.67 -8.37
C MET A 369 26.05 -8.35 -8.26
N LEU A 370 25.98 -9.65 -8.58
CA LEU A 370 24.76 -10.44 -8.56
C LEU A 370 24.83 -11.43 -7.39
N GLN A 371 24.58 -10.92 -6.19
CA GLN A 371 24.43 -11.75 -5.00
C GLN A 371 22.96 -11.79 -4.58
N PRO A 372 22.38 -12.95 -4.29
CA PRO A 372 20.99 -13.03 -3.89
C PRO A 372 20.78 -12.36 -2.52
N ASP A 373 19.83 -11.43 -2.45
CA ASP A 373 19.44 -10.78 -1.20
C ASP A 373 18.25 -11.53 -0.55
N ALA A 374 18.02 -11.28 0.74
CA ALA A 374 16.87 -11.87 1.43
C ALA A 374 15.53 -11.43 0.80
N PHE A 375 15.50 -10.26 0.16
CA PHE A 375 14.33 -9.74 -0.53
C PHE A 375 13.93 -10.58 -1.76
N ALA A 376 14.88 -11.06 -2.57
CA ALA A 376 14.63 -11.97 -3.69
C ALA A 376 14.03 -13.31 -3.21
N PHE A 377 14.59 -13.90 -2.15
CA PHE A 377 14.07 -15.11 -1.54
C PHE A 377 12.63 -14.90 -1.01
N ALA A 378 12.41 -13.84 -0.22
CA ALA A 378 11.08 -13.51 0.31
C ALA A 378 10.01 -13.38 -0.78
N ASN A 379 10.31 -12.66 -1.86
CA ASN A 379 9.34 -12.45 -2.95
C ASN A 379 9.07 -13.74 -3.74
N THR A 380 10.07 -14.61 -3.90
CA THR A 380 9.90 -15.93 -4.54
C THR A 380 9.03 -16.83 -3.67
N ILE A 381 9.29 -16.91 -2.36
CA ILE A 381 8.49 -17.66 -1.39
C ILE A 381 7.04 -17.14 -1.37
N ASN A 382 6.85 -15.82 -1.38
CA ASN A 382 5.53 -15.20 -1.42
C ASN A 382 4.76 -15.53 -2.72
N ALA A 383 5.47 -15.68 -3.86
CA ALA A 383 4.87 -16.15 -5.11
C ALA A 383 4.26 -17.55 -4.95
N PHE A 384 4.98 -18.48 -4.30
CA PHE A 384 4.49 -19.83 -4.00
C PHE A 384 3.38 -19.84 -2.94
N SER A 385 3.47 -18.98 -1.92
CA SER A 385 2.40 -18.79 -0.93
C SER A 385 1.07 -18.39 -1.58
N ARG A 386 1.12 -17.44 -2.54
CA ARG A 386 -0.07 -17.02 -3.30
C ARG A 386 -0.57 -18.10 -4.25
N LYS A 387 0.33 -18.87 -4.87
CA LYS A 387 -0.02 -20.04 -5.68
C LYS A 387 -0.78 -21.07 -4.83
N ALA A 388 -0.29 -21.39 -3.63
CA ALA A 388 -0.96 -22.27 -2.67
C ALA A 388 -2.37 -21.77 -2.30
N ALA A 389 -2.55 -20.45 -2.09
CA ALA A 389 -3.87 -19.89 -1.77
C ALA A 389 -4.88 -19.96 -2.95
N LYS A 390 -4.42 -20.05 -4.20
CA LYS A 390 -5.28 -20.07 -5.41
C LYS A 390 -5.71 -21.48 -5.80
N LEU A 391 -4.81 -22.46 -5.64
CA LEU A 391 -5.02 -23.85 -6.05
C LEU A 391 -6.19 -24.50 -5.28
N GLN A 392 -6.97 -25.33 -5.97
CA GLN A 392 -8.12 -26.02 -5.37
C GLN A 392 -7.75 -27.39 -4.78
N SER A 393 -6.81 -28.10 -5.42
CA SER A 393 -6.40 -29.43 -4.98
C SER A 393 -5.53 -29.36 -3.72
N PRO A 394 -5.85 -30.11 -2.64
CA PRO A 394 -5.01 -30.17 -1.44
C PRO A 394 -3.56 -30.57 -1.72
N HIS A 395 -3.32 -31.54 -2.62
CA HIS A 395 -1.98 -32.00 -2.95
C HIS A 395 -1.11 -30.92 -3.59
N ALA A 396 -1.59 -30.21 -4.62
CA ALA A 396 -0.83 -29.13 -5.24
C ALA A 396 -0.61 -27.92 -4.31
N ARG A 397 -1.49 -27.72 -3.32
CA ARG A 397 -1.30 -26.70 -2.27
C ARG A 397 -0.17 -27.06 -1.33
N PHE A 398 -0.08 -28.34 -0.96
CA PHE A 398 1.02 -28.88 -0.18
C PHE A 398 2.35 -28.74 -0.94
N GLU A 399 2.39 -29.16 -2.20
CA GLU A 399 3.58 -29.07 -3.05
C GLU A 399 4.09 -27.62 -3.19
N ALA A 400 3.18 -26.66 -3.37
CA ALA A 400 3.56 -25.24 -3.43
C ALA A 400 4.15 -24.73 -2.10
N ALA A 401 3.63 -25.18 -0.94
CA ALA A 401 4.20 -24.81 0.35
C ALA A 401 5.53 -25.52 0.63
N GLN A 402 5.69 -26.77 0.19
CA GLN A 402 6.95 -27.49 0.24
C GLN A 402 8.03 -26.78 -0.60
N GLN A 403 7.71 -26.36 -1.82
CA GLN A 403 8.62 -25.59 -2.67
C GLN A 403 9.02 -24.26 -2.02
N ALA A 404 8.08 -23.57 -1.34
CA ALA A 404 8.39 -22.38 -0.56
C ALA A 404 9.39 -22.66 0.58
N GLU A 405 9.26 -23.81 1.26
CA GLU A 405 10.19 -24.22 2.32
C GLU A 405 11.58 -24.62 1.76
N GLU A 406 11.63 -25.33 0.64
CA GLU A 406 12.89 -25.67 -0.03
C GLU A 406 13.67 -24.39 -0.40
N ILE A 407 12.98 -23.36 -0.90
CA ILE A 407 13.58 -22.06 -1.22
C ILE A 407 14.10 -21.34 0.02
N LEU A 408 13.41 -21.45 1.16
CA LEU A 408 13.89 -20.91 2.43
C LEU A 408 15.20 -21.56 2.87
N TRP A 409 15.30 -22.89 2.77
CA TRP A 409 16.53 -23.58 3.13
C TRP A 409 17.68 -23.34 2.15
N MET A 410 17.38 -23.13 0.86
CA MET A 410 18.40 -22.64 -0.09
C MET A 410 18.99 -21.29 0.37
N MET A 411 18.18 -20.38 0.89
CA MET A 411 18.69 -19.11 1.44
C MET A 411 19.62 -19.34 2.63
N VAL A 412 19.24 -20.21 3.57
CA VAL A 412 20.06 -20.53 4.75
C VAL A 412 21.40 -21.16 4.33
N ASP A 413 21.39 -22.03 3.33
CA ASP A 413 22.61 -22.63 2.79
C ASP A 413 23.51 -21.59 2.10
N GLU A 414 22.95 -20.62 1.39
CA GLU A 414 23.72 -19.51 0.82
C GLU A 414 24.31 -18.59 1.90
N ILE A 415 23.57 -18.32 2.99
CA ILE A 415 24.09 -17.57 4.14
C ILE A 415 25.29 -18.32 4.76
N LYS A 416 25.20 -19.65 4.92
CA LYS A 416 26.30 -20.49 5.44
C LYS A 416 27.54 -20.51 4.55
N LYS A 417 27.38 -20.37 3.23
CA LYS A 417 28.50 -20.37 2.27
C LYS A 417 29.27 -19.06 2.25
N ARG A 418 28.65 -17.95 2.63
CA ARG A 418 29.34 -16.66 2.70
C ARG A 418 30.43 -16.75 3.77
N PRO A 419 31.71 -16.47 3.46
CA PRO A 419 32.73 -16.39 4.49
C PRO A 419 32.27 -15.35 5.51
N GLN A 420 32.51 -15.61 6.80
CA GLN A 420 32.31 -14.64 7.89
C GLN A 420 33.17 -13.40 7.63
N MET A 421 32.75 -12.54 6.70
CA MET A 421 33.22 -11.17 6.65
C MET A 421 32.76 -10.53 7.95
N GLU A 422 33.71 -9.85 8.59
CA GLU A 422 33.50 -9.10 9.82
C GLU A 422 32.14 -8.43 9.77
N VAL A 423 31.34 -8.73 10.80
CA VAL A 423 30.07 -8.09 11.12
C VAL A 423 30.33 -6.59 11.12
N THR A 424 30.13 -5.93 9.98
CA THR A 424 29.90 -4.49 9.95
C THR A 424 28.50 -4.30 10.48
N ASP A 425 28.40 -3.64 11.63
CA ASP A 425 27.25 -3.50 12.53
C ASP A 425 25.89 -3.09 11.91
N ASP A 426 25.77 -2.90 10.59
CA ASP A 426 24.58 -2.24 10.01
C ASP A 426 23.89 -2.95 8.83
N ASN A 427 24.34 -4.10 8.29
CA ASN A 427 23.75 -4.56 7.00
C ASN A 427 23.71 -6.07 6.65
N THR A 428 23.93 -6.99 7.60
CA THR A 428 23.73 -8.44 7.36
C THR A 428 22.74 -9.06 8.35
N ASP A 429 21.63 -8.37 8.60
CA ASP A 429 20.46 -8.97 9.25
C ASP A 429 19.88 -10.05 8.33
N GLY A 430 19.86 -11.30 8.78
CA GLY A 430 19.02 -12.32 8.17
C GLY A 430 17.58 -11.87 8.28
N SER A 431 17.05 -11.27 7.22
CA SER A 431 15.69 -10.74 7.22
C SER A 431 14.71 -11.83 7.69
N ILE A 432 13.83 -11.52 8.64
CA ILE A 432 12.75 -12.40 9.10
C ILE A 432 11.67 -12.62 8.01
N VAL A 433 11.67 -11.77 6.97
CA VAL A 433 10.61 -11.70 5.94
C VAL A 433 10.45 -13.01 5.14
N PRO A 434 11.52 -13.70 4.68
CA PRO A 434 11.44 -15.02 4.05
C PRO A 434 10.82 -16.09 4.96
N PHE A 435 11.18 -16.11 6.24
CA PHE A 435 10.62 -17.05 7.23
C PHE A 435 9.12 -16.83 7.43
N ASN A 436 8.70 -15.58 7.64
CA ASN A 436 7.29 -15.21 7.74
C ASN A 436 6.52 -15.51 6.45
N SER A 437 7.15 -15.32 5.29
CA SER A 437 6.56 -15.66 3.99
C SER A 437 6.34 -17.17 3.84
N CYS A 438 7.27 -18.00 4.34
CA CYS A 438 7.17 -19.46 4.34
C CYS A 438 6.11 -19.96 5.34
N LEU A 439 6.09 -19.42 6.56
CA LEU A 439 5.03 -19.67 7.54
C LEU A 439 3.65 -19.36 6.93
N ASN A 440 3.53 -18.24 6.20
CA ASN A 440 2.28 -17.90 5.51
C ASN A 440 1.99 -18.88 4.37
N ALA A 441 2.98 -19.38 3.63
CA ALA A 441 2.76 -20.43 2.62
C ALA A 441 2.13 -21.69 3.24
N TRP A 442 2.66 -22.17 4.36
CA TRP A 442 2.07 -23.28 5.13
C TRP A 442 0.69 -22.94 5.71
N ALA A 443 0.47 -21.71 6.18
CA ALA A 443 -0.85 -21.29 6.64
C ALA A 443 -1.89 -21.21 5.49
N GLN A 444 -1.46 -21.01 4.23
CA GLN A 444 -2.36 -20.97 3.07
C GLN A 444 -2.59 -22.32 2.40
N SER A 445 -1.70 -23.31 2.56
CA SER A 445 -1.86 -24.63 1.95
C SER A 445 -3.09 -25.38 2.46
N PHE A 446 -3.52 -25.12 3.71
CA PHE A 446 -4.76 -25.66 4.29
C PHE A 446 -4.78 -27.19 4.18
N THR A 447 -3.70 -27.85 4.62
CA THR A 447 -3.61 -29.32 4.73
C THR A 447 -3.47 -29.75 6.20
N ARG A 448 -3.61 -31.05 6.45
CA ARG A 448 -3.47 -31.62 7.80
C ARG A 448 -2.04 -31.53 8.34
N GLU A 449 -1.02 -31.70 7.50
CA GLU A 449 0.38 -31.57 7.95
C GLU A 449 0.87 -30.12 8.02
N SER A 450 0.20 -29.20 7.35
CA SER A 450 0.59 -27.78 7.29
C SER A 450 0.86 -27.13 8.66
N PRO A 451 0.00 -27.26 9.69
CA PRO A 451 0.27 -26.70 11.01
C PRO A 451 1.54 -27.28 11.66
N HIS A 452 1.80 -28.58 11.51
CA HIS A 452 3.00 -29.20 12.08
C HIS A 452 4.29 -28.69 11.41
N ARG A 453 4.25 -28.43 10.10
CA ARG A 453 5.39 -27.82 9.38
C ARG A 453 5.60 -26.36 9.78
N ALA A 454 4.52 -25.60 9.98
CA ALA A 454 4.62 -24.25 10.50
C ALA A 454 5.18 -24.20 11.92
N ASP A 455 4.80 -25.16 12.76
CA ASP A 455 5.29 -25.30 14.14
C ASP A 455 6.77 -25.69 14.19
N ASP A 456 7.20 -26.69 13.42
CA ASP A 456 8.62 -27.05 13.25
C ASP A 456 9.45 -25.86 12.76
N LEU A 457 8.93 -25.09 11.80
CA LEU A 457 9.64 -23.90 11.32
C LEU A 457 9.75 -22.81 12.39
N LEU A 458 8.70 -22.57 13.18
CA LEU A 458 8.74 -21.60 14.29
C LEU A 458 9.71 -22.07 15.39
N GLN A 459 9.73 -23.36 15.72
CA GLN A 459 10.69 -23.93 16.66
C GLN A 459 12.14 -23.76 16.18
N ARG A 460 12.40 -23.93 14.88
CA ARG A 460 13.73 -23.65 14.31
C ARG A 460 14.11 -22.17 14.38
N MET A 461 13.16 -21.24 14.30
CA MET A 461 13.42 -19.81 14.54
C MET A 461 13.74 -19.51 16.01
N LEU A 462 13.28 -20.35 16.93
CA LEU A 462 13.61 -20.26 18.37
C LEU A 462 14.94 -20.96 18.71
N ASP A 463 15.54 -21.71 17.77
CA ASP A 463 16.79 -22.44 17.99
C ASP A 463 17.98 -21.46 18.08
N PRO A 464 18.77 -21.50 19.19
CA PRO A 464 19.96 -20.67 19.35
C PRO A 464 20.99 -20.82 18.21
N GLU A 465 21.06 -21.98 17.57
CA GLU A 465 21.98 -22.19 16.43
C GLU A 465 21.58 -21.35 15.22
N LEU A 466 20.28 -21.24 14.92
CA LEU A 466 19.80 -20.43 13.80
C LEU A 466 19.83 -18.93 14.13
N GLN A 467 19.52 -18.57 15.37
CA GLN A 467 19.60 -17.19 15.85
C GLN A 467 21.03 -16.66 15.80
N SER A 468 22.02 -17.43 16.23
CA SER A 468 23.43 -17.04 16.16
C SER A 468 23.97 -16.99 14.73
N LEU A 469 23.50 -17.87 13.85
CA LEU A 469 23.96 -17.93 12.46
C LEU A 469 23.46 -16.76 11.61
N ALA A 470 22.21 -16.34 11.82
CA ALA A 470 21.52 -15.44 10.90
C ALA A 470 20.79 -14.27 11.57
N GLN A 471 20.87 -14.12 12.90
CA GLN A 471 20.16 -13.08 13.67
C GLN A 471 18.65 -13.08 13.41
N ILE A 472 18.07 -14.28 13.21
CA ILE A 472 16.64 -14.45 12.91
C ILE A 472 15.89 -14.71 14.20
N TYR A 473 15.13 -13.72 14.65
CA TYR A 473 14.27 -13.82 15.83
C TYR A 473 12.79 -13.82 15.41
N PRO A 474 11.94 -14.73 15.92
CA PRO A 474 10.51 -14.70 15.62
C PRO A 474 9.85 -13.46 16.22
N ASN A 475 8.89 -12.88 15.49
CA ASN A 475 8.11 -11.73 15.95
C ASN A 475 6.63 -12.09 16.11
N ALA A 476 5.80 -11.14 16.55
CA ALA A 476 4.36 -11.36 16.69
C ALA A 476 3.71 -11.87 15.40
N VAL A 477 4.21 -11.47 14.23
CA VAL A 477 3.72 -11.96 12.92
C VAL A 477 4.06 -13.45 12.72
N SER A 478 5.23 -13.92 13.14
CA SER A 478 5.62 -15.33 13.08
C SER A 478 4.66 -16.21 13.89
N PHE A 479 4.44 -15.85 15.17
CA PHE A 479 3.51 -16.55 16.06
C PHE A 479 2.07 -16.50 15.53
N ASN A 480 1.57 -15.32 15.13
CA ASN A 480 0.24 -15.15 14.59
C ASN A 480 -0.01 -15.98 13.32
N THR A 481 1.00 -16.13 12.48
CA THR A 481 0.92 -16.92 11.25
C THR A 481 0.90 -18.42 11.55
N CYS A 482 1.68 -18.89 12.53
CA CYS A 482 1.65 -20.27 12.99
C CYS A 482 0.30 -20.62 13.65
N MET A 483 -0.18 -19.77 14.57
CA MET A 483 -1.52 -19.90 15.18
C MET A 483 -2.63 -19.92 14.11
N LEU A 484 -2.48 -19.15 13.02
CA LEU A 484 -3.43 -19.16 11.91
C LEU A 484 -3.43 -20.49 11.15
N ALA A 485 -2.27 -21.16 11.02
CA ALA A 485 -2.20 -22.49 10.42
C ALA A 485 -2.98 -23.51 11.25
N TRP A 486 -2.84 -23.49 12.57
CA TRP A 486 -3.62 -24.32 13.52
C TRP A 486 -5.13 -23.99 13.53
N SER A 487 -5.48 -22.71 13.52
CA SER A 487 -6.88 -22.26 13.47
C SER A 487 -7.59 -22.76 12.20
N LYS A 488 -6.88 -22.79 11.08
CA LYS A 488 -7.40 -23.31 9.82
C LYS A 488 -7.50 -24.84 9.78
N SER A 489 -6.57 -25.55 10.40
CA SER A 489 -6.60 -27.02 10.44
C SER A 489 -7.75 -27.57 11.28
N SER A 490 -8.26 -26.77 12.23
CA SER A 490 -9.40 -27.08 13.11
C SER A 490 -10.70 -27.48 12.37
N LYS A 491 -10.80 -27.24 11.06
CA LYS A 491 -11.95 -27.65 10.23
C LYS A 491 -11.93 -29.13 9.83
N PHE A 492 -10.76 -29.79 9.84
CA PHE A 492 -10.62 -31.12 9.24
C PHE A 492 -10.94 -32.27 10.17
N GLU A 493 -10.91 -32.04 11.48
CA GLU A 493 -11.07 -33.06 12.50
C GLU A 493 -12.03 -32.58 13.59
N GLU A 494 -13.15 -33.27 13.75
CA GLU A 494 -14.02 -33.09 14.90
C GLU A 494 -13.29 -33.62 16.15
N GLY A 495 -13.05 -32.73 17.12
CA GLY A 495 -12.25 -33.04 18.32
C GLY A 495 -10.73 -32.94 18.12
N SER A 496 -10.26 -32.24 17.09
CA SER A 496 -8.83 -31.96 16.91
C SER A 496 -8.24 -31.22 18.11
N SER A 497 -6.98 -31.53 18.45
CA SER A 497 -6.17 -30.79 19.43
C SER A 497 -5.63 -29.46 18.87
N ALA A 498 -6.04 -29.08 17.66
CA ALA A 498 -5.60 -27.87 16.97
C ALA A 498 -5.86 -26.55 17.73
N PRO A 499 -7.03 -26.33 18.38
CA PRO A 499 -7.23 -25.10 19.14
C PRO A 499 -6.38 -25.06 20.41
N GLU A 500 -6.14 -26.18 21.09
CA GLU A 500 -5.21 -26.25 22.22
C GLU A 500 -3.78 -25.93 21.80
N ARG A 501 -3.31 -26.47 20.67
CA ARG A 501 -1.99 -26.12 20.13
C ARG A 501 -1.86 -24.64 19.78
N ALA A 502 -2.92 -24.03 19.23
CA ALA A 502 -2.93 -22.60 18.98
C ALA A 502 -2.89 -21.79 20.28
N GLU A 503 -3.55 -22.28 21.33
CA GLU A 503 -3.53 -21.67 22.67
C GLU A 503 -2.18 -21.85 23.39
N GLU A 504 -1.54 -23.02 23.28
CA GLU A 504 -0.17 -23.27 23.76
C GLU A 504 0.81 -22.24 23.18
N LEU A 505 0.71 -21.95 21.88
CA LEU A 505 1.54 -20.93 21.22
C LEU A 505 1.25 -19.51 21.71
N LEU A 506 -0.01 -19.18 22.01
CA LEU A 506 -0.37 -17.90 22.60
C LEU A 506 0.17 -17.76 24.03
N ASN A 507 0.09 -18.82 24.82
CA ASN A 507 0.63 -18.85 26.18
C ASN A 507 2.15 -18.74 26.17
N LEU A 508 2.84 -19.43 25.24
CA LEU A 508 4.27 -19.26 25.03
C LEU A 508 4.63 -17.81 24.68
N LEU A 509 3.85 -17.16 23.80
CA LEU A 509 4.04 -15.74 23.47
C LEU A 509 3.85 -14.82 24.69
N ARG A 510 2.87 -15.11 25.55
CA ARG A 510 2.63 -14.39 26.81
C ARG A 510 3.76 -14.61 27.82
N GLU A 511 4.27 -15.83 27.93
CA GLU A 511 5.38 -16.18 28.81
C GLU A 511 6.66 -15.46 28.39
N ILE A 512 7.01 -15.49 27.10
CA ILE A 512 8.17 -14.75 26.58
C ILE A 512 7.98 -13.25 26.83
N SER A 513 6.79 -12.70 26.58
CA SER A 513 6.49 -11.29 26.80
C SER A 513 6.60 -10.85 28.27
N LYS A 514 6.35 -11.75 29.24
CA LYS A 514 6.42 -11.45 30.68
C LYS A 514 7.80 -11.73 31.27
N GLY A 515 8.62 -12.54 30.60
CA GLY A 515 9.99 -12.88 31.03
C GLY A 515 11.03 -11.78 30.81
N ASP A 516 10.71 -10.75 30.03
CA ASP A 516 11.63 -9.65 29.65
C ASP A 516 11.73 -8.51 30.68
N ASP A 517 11.05 -8.58 31.83
CA ASP A 517 11.12 -7.57 32.90
C ASP A 517 12.39 -7.65 33.78
N ASP A 518 13.30 -8.58 33.52
CA ASP A 518 14.57 -8.68 34.25
C ASP A 518 15.62 -7.73 33.61
N ASP A 519 15.83 -6.59 34.28
CA ASP A 519 16.58 -5.36 33.93
C ASP A 519 18.06 -5.52 33.47
N ASN A 520 18.52 -6.72 33.08
CA ASN A 520 19.93 -7.04 32.81
C ASN A 520 20.24 -7.66 31.42
N SER A 521 19.30 -7.75 30.48
CA SER A 521 19.61 -8.21 29.12
C SER A 521 19.89 -7.03 28.18
N HIS A 522 21.08 -7.03 27.55
CA HIS A 522 21.49 -6.05 26.55
C HIS A 522 20.77 -6.19 25.19
N ASP A 523 19.77 -7.08 25.08
CA ASP A 523 19.09 -7.42 23.83
C ASP A 523 17.82 -6.57 23.63
N LYS A 524 18.00 -5.35 23.11
CA LYS A 524 16.92 -4.42 22.72
C LYS A 524 15.90 -4.97 21.71
N GLN A 525 16.11 -6.17 21.19
CA GLN A 525 15.32 -6.75 20.08
C GLN A 525 14.19 -7.67 20.55
N ASN A 526 14.30 -8.29 21.74
CA ASN A 526 13.23 -9.07 22.35
C ASN A 526 12.19 -8.19 23.07
N SER A 527 12.58 -6.97 23.47
CA SER A 527 11.77 -6.06 24.30
C SER A 527 10.44 -5.56 23.69
N LYS A 528 10.04 -6.08 22.52
CA LYS A 528 8.79 -5.74 21.82
C LYS A 528 7.93 -6.95 21.44
N LEU A 529 8.28 -8.17 21.84
CA LEU A 529 7.46 -9.35 21.55
C LEU A 529 6.25 -9.42 22.50
N ARG A 530 5.09 -8.91 22.05
CA ARG A 530 3.84 -8.91 22.82
C ARG A 530 2.69 -9.49 22.00
N PRO A 531 1.70 -10.14 22.63
CA PRO A 531 0.48 -10.54 21.95
C PRO A 531 -0.32 -9.30 21.48
N ASP A 532 -0.96 -9.43 20.32
CA ASP A 532 -1.82 -8.39 19.74
C ASP A 532 -3.29 -8.86 19.64
N VAL A 533 -4.20 -8.00 19.16
CA VAL A 533 -5.61 -8.39 18.94
C VAL A 533 -5.68 -9.65 18.07
N ARG A 534 -4.79 -9.76 17.08
CA ARG A 534 -4.80 -10.82 16.08
C ARG A 534 -4.42 -12.17 16.71
N SER A 535 -3.55 -12.20 17.71
CA SER A 535 -3.17 -13.40 18.47
C SER A 535 -4.41 -14.05 19.09
N TYR A 536 -5.13 -13.32 19.96
CA TYR A 536 -6.34 -13.82 20.62
C TYR A 536 -7.45 -14.19 19.63
N VAL A 537 -7.73 -13.31 18.68
CA VAL A 537 -8.75 -13.53 17.65
C VAL A 537 -8.50 -14.80 16.84
N THR A 538 -7.23 -15.16 16.58
CA THR A 538 -6.90 -16.38 15.84
C THR A 538 -7.21 -17.63 16.64
N VAL A 539 -6.83 -17.66 17.92
CA VAL A 539 -7.06 -18.80 18.82
C VAL A 539 -8.55 -18.94 19.14
N MET A 540 -9.23 -17.84 19.50
CA MET A 540 -10.69 -17.82 19.70
C MET A 540 -11.44 -18.35 18.47
N ASN A 541 -10.99 -17.98 17.26
CA ASN A 541 -11.62 -18.47 16.04
C ASN A 541 -11.31 -19.95 15.76
N ALA A 542 -10.19 -20.49 16.26
CA ALA A 542 -9.91 -21.92 16.21
C ALA A 542 -10.96 -22.71 17.01
N TYR A 543 -11.24 -22.27 18.25
CA TYR A 543 -12.30 -22.83 19.09
C TYR A 543 -13.69 -22.66 18.47
N ALA A 544 -14.01 -21.50 17.91
CA ALA A 544 -15.30 -21.27 17.27
C ALA A 544 -15.54 -22.16 16.02
N ILE A 545 -14.47 -22.59 15.33
CA ILE A 545 -14.55 -23.46 14.14
C ILE A 545 -14.55 -24.95 14.50
N SER A 546 -13.96 -25.35 15.62
CA SER A 546 -13.81 -26.76 16.00
C SER A 546 -15.12 -27.44 16.41
N HIS A 547 -16.20 -26.67 16.62
CA HIS A 547 -17.53 -27.16 17.02
C HIS A 547 -17.54 -27.99 18.32
N ARG A 548 -16.55 -27.80 19.20
CA ARG A 548 -16.47 -28.49 20.48
C ARG A 548 -17.45 -27.92 21.51
N LYS A 549 -17.80 -28.73 22.51
CA LYS A 549 -18.71 -28.33 23.59
C LYS A 549 -18.10 -27.26 24.51
N ASP A 550 -16.80 -27.37 24.78
CA ASP A 550 -16.00 -26.45 25.59
C ASP A 550 -15.59 -25.16 24.85
N SER A 551 -15.87 -25.04 23.56
CA SER A 551 -15.44 -23.91 22.73
C SER A 551 -15.87 -22.55 23.28
N VAL A 552 -17.08 -22.47 23.84
CA VAL A 552 -17.63 -21.24 24.43
C VAL A 552 -16.86 -20.84 25.69
N PHE A 553 -16.51 -21.81 26.54
CA PHE A 553 -15.73 -21.57 27.75
C PHE A 553 -14.35 -21.02 27.43
N HIS A 554 -13.58 -21.71 26.56
CA HIS A 554 -12.26 -21.25 26.14
C HIS A 554 -12.32 -19.88 25.46
N THR A 555 -13.31 -19.64 24.60
CA THR A 555 -13.46 -18.34 23.93
C THR A 555 -13.78 -17.22 24.92
N TYR A 556 -14.60 -17.48 25.94
CA TYR A 556 -14.92 -16.52 26.99
C TYR A 556 -13.71 -16.26 27.91
N ARG A 557 -12.96 -17.30 28.29
CA ARG A 557 -11.71 -17.18 29.05
C ARG A 557 -10.71 -16.30 28.30
N LEU A 558 -10.44 -16.62 27.03
CA LEU A 558 -9.51 -15.87 26.18
C LEU A 558 -9.94 -14.41 25.98
N LEU A 559 -11.24 -14.11 25.95
CA LEU A 559 -11.73 -12.73 25.90
C LEU A 559 -11.42 -11.98 27.20
N ASN A 560 -11.57 -12.62 28.36
CA ASN A 560 -11.22 -11.99 29.64
C ASN A 560 -9.71 -11.83 29.80
N ASP A 561 -8.91 -12.81 29.36
CA ASP A 561 -7.45 -12.72 29.31
C ASP A 561 -6.99 -11.55 28.42
N LEU A 562 -7.61 -11.36 27.25
CA LEU A 562 -7.36 -10.19 26.40
C LEU A 562 -7.65 -8.89 27.15
N ILE A 563 -8.79 -8.79 27.83
CA ILE A 563 -9.18 -7.58 28.59
C ILE A 563 -8.18 -7.32 29.72
N GLN A 564 -7.68 -8.37 30.37
CA GLN A 564 -6.70 -8.28 31.44
C GLN A 564 -5.34 -7.83 30.90
N ASP A 565 -4.82 -8.48 29.86
CA ASP A 565 -3.51 -8.16 29.28
C ASP A 565 -3.49 -6.72 28.69
N VAL A 566 -4.63 -6.22 28.20
CA VAL A 566 -4.81 -4.81 27.79
C VAL A 566 -4.73 -3.85 28.98
N ARG A 567 -5.28 -4.21 30.13
CA ARG A 567 -5.23 -3.40 31.36
C ARG A 567 -3.85 -3.38 31.99
N GLU A 568 -3.15 -4.51 31.94
CA GLU A 568 -1.80 -4.66 32.47
C GLU A 568 -0.72 -4.08 31.55
N GLY A 569 -1.05 -3.77 30.30
CA GLY A 569 -0.13 -3.15 29.36
C GLY A 569 0.81 -4.14 28.65
N TYR A 570 0.55 -5.45 28.74
CA TYR A 570 1.25 -6.51 28.01
C TYR A 570 0.70 -6.75 26.59
N PHE A 571 0.09 -5.72 26.02
CA PHE A 571 -0.64 -5.79 24.76
C PHE A 571 -0.01 -4.87 23.73
N ASP A 572 0.35 -5.40 22.55
CA ASP A 572 0.80 -4.54 21.45
C ASP A 572 -0.41 -3.88 20.77
N THR A 573 -0.51 -2.57 20.91
CA THR A 573 -1.54 -1.78 20.21
C THR A 573 -1.12 -1.42 18.77
N GLY A 574 0.15 -1.64 18.41
CA GLY A 574 0.72 -1.29 17.11
C GLY A 574 0.75 0.22 16.82
N ASP A 575 1.41 0.60 15.71
CA ASP A 575 1.46 2.01 15.25
C ASP A 575 0.10 2.50 14.71
N ASN A 576 -0.82 1.57 14.43
CA ASN A 576 -2.22 1.89 14.18
C ASN A 576 -2.93 2.13 15.51
N LYS A 577 -3.35 3.37 15.76
CA LYS A 577 -4.35 3.76 16.78
C LYS A 577 -5.73 3.08 16.59
N ASP A 578 -5.81 1.91 15.97
CA ASP A 578 -6.99 1.08 15.94
C ASP A 578 -7.10 0.38 17.29
N LYS A 579 -7.79 1.09 18.19
CA LYS A 579 -8.43 0.51 19.38
C LYS A 579 -8.96 -0.89 19.06
N ILE A 580 -8.87 -1.78 20.03
CA ILE A 580 -9.49 -3.11 20.01
C ILE A 580 -10.84 -3.02 19.27
N ASN A 581 -10.98 -3.81 18.21
CA ASN A 581 -12.20 -3.81 17.41
C ASN A 581 -13.21 -4.80 17.99
N ALA A 582 -14.44 -4.85 17.45
CA ALA A 582 -15.49 -5.75 17.94
C ALA A 582 -15.26 -7.24 17.58
N SER A 583 -14.13 -7.59 16.96
CA SER A 583 -13.89 -8.96 16.45
C SER A 583 -13.80 -10.03 17.55
N PRO A 584 -13.11 -9.82 18.69
CA PRO A 584 -13.07 -10.80 19.78
C PRO A 584 -14.48 -11.15 20.29
N PHE A 585 -15.31 -10.13 20.52
CA PHE A 585 -16.72 -10.28 20.91
C PHE A 585 -17.56 -11.02 19.85
N THR A 586 -17.35 -10.66 18.58
CA THR A 586 -18.04 -11.31 17.45
C THR A 586 -17.71 -12.80 17.35
N ILE A 587 -16.47 -13.19 17.62
CA ILE A 587 -16.05 -14.59 17.59
C ILE A 587 -16.68 -15.38 18.75
N LEU A 588 -16.83 -14.78 19.92
CA LEU A 588 -17.58 -15.39 21.02
C LEU A 588 -19.03 -15.66 20.61
N PHE A 589 -19.71 -14.68 20.00
CA PHE A 589 -21.08 -14.90 19.49
C PHE A 589 -21.14 -16.01 18.44
N LYS A 590 -20.14 -16.08 17.56
CA LYS A 590 -20.03 -17.16 16.58
C LYS A 590 -19.83 -18.53 17.24
N ALA A 591 -19.01 -18.62 18.29
CA ALA A 591 -18.82 -19.85 19.05
C ALA A 591 -20.14 -20.29 19.71
N VAL A 592 -20.86 -19.37 20.34
CA VAL A 592 -22.17 -19.64 20.97
C VAL A 592 -23.23 -20.02 19.93
N ALA A 593 -23.28 -19.35 18.77
CA ALA A 593 -24.22 -19.69 17.70
C ALA A 593 -23.99 -21.10 17.13
N ASN A 594 -22.78 -21.63 17.26
CA ASN A 594 -22.42 -22.97 16.81
C ASN A 594 -22.74 -24.07 17.86
N THR A 595 -23.04 -23.73 19.11
CA THR A 595 -23.44 -24.71 20.12
C THR A 595 -24.93 -25.02 20.04
N LYS A 596 -25.32 -26.27 20.35
CA LYS A 596 -26.74 -26.67 20.41
C LYS A 596 -27.37 -26.18 21.71
N LYS A 597 -28.67 -25.84 21.66
CA LYS A 597 -29.49 -25.49 22.82
C LYS A 597 -29.31 -26.54 23.94
N ILE A 598 -28.90 -26.08 25.12
CA ILE A 598 -28.89 -26.88 26.35
C ILE A 598 -30.23 -26.61 27.02
N ASP A 599 -31.10 -27.63 27.17
CA ASP A 599 -32.33 -27.51 27.94
C ASP A 599 -31.98 -27.52 29.43
N MET A 600 -31.76 -26.34 30.00
CA MET A 600 -31.63 -26.15 31.45
C MET A 600 -32.70 -25.16 31.92
N SER A 601 -33.48 -25.56 32.93
CA SER A 601 -34.56 -24.73 33.47
C SER A 601 -34.03 -23.47 34.14
N SER A 602 -34.67 -22.34 33.85
CA SER A 602 -34.29 -20.96 34.19
C SER A 602 -34.08 -20.62 35.67
N ASN A 603 -34.40 -21.51 36.62
CA ASN A 603 -34.49 -21.17 38.04
C ASN A 603 -33.28 -21.60 38.89
N GLU A 604 -32.29 -22.28 38.33
CA GLU A 604 -31.08 -22.73 39.07
C GLU A 604 -29.79 -21.99 38.62
N LEU A 605 -29.88 -21.11 37.62
CA LEU A 605 -28.73 -20.54 36.92
C LEU A 605 -28.11 -19.28 37.56
N GLU A 606 -28.86 -18.53 38.37
CA GLU A 606 -28.34 -17.27 38.96
C GLU A 606 -27.37 -17.49 40.13
N ASP A 607 -27.48 -18.62 40.85
CA ASP A 607 -26.69 -18.88 42.07
C ASP A 607 -25.40 -19.70 41.83
N LEU A 608 -25.26 -20.39 40.69
CA LEU A 608 -24.13 -21.28 40.39
C LEU A 608 -23.05 -20.67 39.49
N ALA A 609 -23.35 -19.57 38.79
CA ALA A 609 -22.46 -18.97 37.79
C ALA A 609 -21.30 -18.12 38.37
N PHE A 610 -21.18 -17.99 39.71
CA PHE A 610 -20.29 -17.00 40.36
C PHE A 610 -19.50 -17.54 41.57
N GLY A 611 -19.21 -18.84 41.62
CA GLY A 611 -18.23 -19.40 42.58
C GLY A 611 -16.78 -19.00 42.23
N PRO A 612 -15.85 -18.97 43.21
CA PRO A 612 -14.42 -18.77 42.95
C PRO A 612 -13.89 -19.84 41.98
N LEU A 613 -13.12 -19.40 40.97
CA LEU A 613 -12.56 -20.21 39.88
C LEU A 613 -11.38 -21.10 40.33
N ASP A 614 -11.57 -21.95 41.34
CA ASP A 614 -10.54 -22.88 41.87
C ASP A 614 -10.92 -24.38 41.70
N GLY A 615 -11.82 -24.72 40.76
CA GLY A 615 -12.28 -26.09 40.49
C GLY A 615 -11.78 -26.70 39.17
N ASP A 616 -11.80 -28.03 39.05
CA ASP A 616 -11.31 -28.80 37.89
C ASP A 616 -12.02 -28.42 36.57
N GLU A 617 -11.26 -28.26 35.47
CA GLU A 617 -11.72 -27.72 34.17
C GLU A 617 -12.89 -28.51 33.52
N GLU A 618 -13.03 -29.81 33.79
CA GLU A 618 -14.13 -30.64 33.26
C GLU A 618 -15.49 -30.33 33.91
N GLU A 619 -15.52 -30.04 35.21
CA GLU A 619 -16.75 -29.78 35.97
C GLU A 619 -17.32 -28.37 35.70
N LEU A 620 -16.46 -27.38 35.38
CA LEU A 620 -16.90 -26.03 35.00
C LEU A 620 -17.52 -25.94 33.60
N SER A 621 -17.17 -26.85 32.69
CA SER A 621 -17.69 -26.85 31.32
C SER A 621 -19.18 -27.21 31.22
N GLU A 622 -19.72 -27.93 32.21
CA GLU A 622 -21.13 -28.37 32.27
C GLU A 622 -22.08 -27.33 32.89
N VAL A 623 -21.56 -26.32 33.61
CA VAL A 623 -22.37 -25.40 34.45
C VAL A 623 -22.75 -24.09 33.74
N ILE A 624 -22.08 -23.75 32.63
CA ILE A 624 -22.18 -22.40 32.05
C ILE A 624 -23.15 -22.38 30.86
N ASP A 625 -24.28 -21.69 30.99
CA ASP A 625 -25.22 -21.47 29.89
C ASP A 625 -24.61 -20.56 28.79
N PRO A 626 -24.38 -21.08 27.56
CA PRO A 626 -23.79 -20.31 26.46
C PRO A 626 -24.60 -19.08 26.07
N TYR A 627 -25.93 -19.15 26.17
CA TYR A 627 -26.82 -18.07 25.77
C TYR A 627 -26.73 -16.89 26.75
N SER A 628 -26.71 -17.17 28.06
CA SER A 628 -26.49 -16.16 29.09
C SER A 628 -25.14 -15.43 28.95
N ILE A 629 -24.06 -16.14 28.61
CA ILE A 629 -22.76 -15.50 28.32
C ILE A 629 -22.91 -14.51 27.16
N ALA A 630 -23.52 -14.93 26.05
CA ALA A 630 -23.67 -14.06 24.87
C ALA A 630 -24.47 -12.80 25.18
N LEU A 631 -25.57 -12.91 25.95
CA LEU A 631 -26.38 -11.75 26.36
C LEU A 631 -25.57 -10.78 27.24
N LYS A 632 -24.82 -11.29 28.21
CA LYS A 632 -23.96 -10.47 29.07
C LYS A 632 -22.89 -9.75 28.25
N THR A 633 -22.13 -10.49 27.44
CA THR A 633 -21.07 -9.94 26.60
C THR A 633 -21.61 -8.94 25.57
N TYR A 634 -22.82 -9.14 25.05
CA TYR A 634 -23.48 -8.17 24.17
C TYR A 634 -23.85 -6.88 24.91
N SER A 635 -24.40 -6.97 26.12
CA SER A 635 -24.63 -5.80 26.98
C SER A 635 -23.34 -5.05 27.30
N ASP A 636 -22.27 -5.77 27.63
CA ASP A 636 -20.96 -5.20 27.95
C ASP A 636 -20.34 -4.48 26.75
N LEU A 637 -20.49 -5.04 25.54
CA LEU A 637 -20.06 -4.43 24.28
C LEU A 637 -20.85 -3.15 23.95
N LEU A 638 -22.17 -3.12 24.19
CA LEU A 638 -22.99 -1.94 23.94
C LEU A 638 -22.72 -0.80 24.92
N LYS A 639 -22.44 -1.13 26.19
CA LYS A 639 -22.17 -0.17 27.25
C LYS A 639 -20.69 0.24 27.34
N ASP A 640 -19.81 -0.39 26.54
CA ASP A 640 -18.36 -0.28 26.66
C ASP A 640 -17.90 -0.49 28.11
N ALA A 641 -18.42 -1.54 28.76
CA ALA A 641 -18.27 -1.75 30.20
C ALA A 641 -16.81 -1.93 30.68
N HIS A 642 -15.90 -2.16 29.74
CA HIS A 642 -14.47 -2.34 29.99
C HIS A 642 -13.62 -1.12 29.60
N ASP A 643 -14.25 0.00 29.21
CA ASP A 643 -13.61 1.25 28.78
C ASP A 643 -12.58 1.07 27.64
N LEU A 644 -12.85 0.11 26.74
CA LEU A 644 -11.96 -0.23 25.63
C LEU A 644 -12.17 0.72 24.44
N GLY A 645 -13.26 1.50 24.43
CA GLY A 645 -13.65 2.34 23.32
C GLY A 645 -14.15 1.54 22.11
N VAL A 646 -14.54 0.28 22.32
CA VAL A 646 -15.03 -0.62 21.27
C VAL A 646 -16.51 -0.35 21.03
N ARG A 647 -16.97 -0.42 19.79
CA ARG A 647 -18.39 -0.33 19.43
C ARG A 647 -18.82 -1.55 18.65
N ALA A 648 -20.03 -2.02 18.91
CA ALA A 648 -20.66 -3.07 18.11
C ALA A 648 -20.74 -2.67 16.64
N ASP A 649 -20.29 -3.58 15.78
CA ASP A 649 -20.33 -3.41 14.33
C ASP A 649 -21.35 -4.37 13.68
N HIS A 650 -21.49 -4.25 12.37
CA HIS A 650 -22.39 -5.08 11.58
C HIS A 650 -22.09 -6.58 11.62
N PHE A 651 -20.89 -7.02 12.03
CA PHE A 651 -20.58 -8.43 12.23
C PHE A 651 -21.11 -8.89 13.59
N ALA A 652 -20.83 -8.14 14.66
CA ALA A 652 -21.33 -8.42 16.01
C ALA A 652 -22.86 -8.55 16.05
N PHE A 653 -23.59 -7.59 15.45
CA PHE A 653 -25.06 -7.67 15.37
C PHE A 653 -25.55 -8.89 14.58
N SER A 654 -24.86 -9.26 13.49
CA SER A 654 -25.27 -10.40 12.67
C SER A 654 -25.06 -11.75 13.35
N GLU A 655 -23.96 -11.90 14.08
CA GLU A 655 -23.68 -13.13 14.84
C GLU A 655 -24.55 -13.21 16.10
N MET A 656 -24.84 -12.09 16.78
CA MET A 656 -25.79 -12.09 17.90
C MET A 656 -27.21 -12.49 17.47
N LEU A 657 -27.66 -12.09 16.28
CA LEU A 657 -28.91 -12.58 15.71
C LEU A 657 -28.88 -14.09 15.40
N ALA A 658 -27.71 -14.64 15.05
CA ALA A 658 -27.52 -16.08 14.88
C ALA A 658 -27.56 -16.83 16.22
N VAL A 659 -27.01 -16.24 17.29
CA VAL A 659 -27.14 -16.76 18.66
C VAL A 659 -28.61 -16.88 19.06
N VAL A 660 -29.40 -15.83 18.84
CA VAL A 660 -30.85 -15.86 19.13
C VAL A 660 -31.54 -16.94 18.31
N GLU A 661 -31.19 -17.09 17.03
CA GLU A 661 -31.76 -18.15 16.18
C GLU A 661 -31.48 -19.57 16.71
N ALA A 662 -30.27 -19.80 17.22
CA ALA A 662 -29.81 -21.11 17.69
C ALA A 662 -30.34 -21.50 19.08
N HIS A 663 -30.50 -20.54 20.00
CA HIS A 663 -30.81 -20.79 21.42
C HIS A 663 -32.26 -20.50 21.83
N THR A 664 -33.04 -19.81 20.99
CA THR A 664 -34.44 -19.51 21.29
C THR A 664 -35.42 -20.23 20.37
N ASP A 665 -36.53 -20.72 20.95
CA ASP A 665 -37.57 -21.39 20.18
C ASP A 665 -38.24 -20.42 19.19
N ALA A 666 -38.56 -20.92 17.99
CA ALA A 666 -39.08 -20.09 16.90
C ALA A 666 -40.34 -19.29 17.32
N GLU A 667 -41.26 -19.89 18.07
CA GLU A 667 -42.51 -19.25 18.49
C GLU A 667 -42.39 -18.44 19.79
N SER A 668 -41.22 -18.47 20.44
CA SER A 668 -41.00 -17.79 21.71
C SER A 668 -41.24 -16.27 21.60
N ILE A 669 -41.85 -15.71 22.64
CA ILE A 669 -41.99 -14.26 22.79
C ILE A 669 -40.60 -13.63 22.94
N GLU A 670 -39.70 -14.31 23.65
CA GLU A 670 -38.33 -13.86 23.88
C GLU A 670 -37.57 -13.68 22.56
N ARG A 671 -37.66 -14.66 21.65
CA ARG A 671 -37.02 -14.57 20.31
C ARG A 671 -37.44 -13.32 19.57
N ARG A 672 -38.74 -13.01 19.59
CA ARG A 672 -39.29 -11.82 18.92
C ARG A 672 -38.74 -10.54 19.52
N GLN A 673 -38.80 -10.43 20.85
CA GLN A 673 -38.31 -9.27 21.57
C GLN A 673 -36.80 -9.04 21.33
N ARG A 674 -35.97 -10.09 21.39
CA ARG A 674 -34.52 -9.98 21.17
C ARG A 674 -34.17 -9.56 19.75
N ILE A 675 -34.87 -10.06 18.74
CA ILE A 675 -34.66 -9.64 17.34
C ILE A 675 -34.98 -8.15 17.17
N GLU A 676 -36.07 -7.68 17.78
CA GLU A 676 -36.47 -6.26 17.74
C GLU A 676 -35.43 -5.36 18.41
N GLU A 677 -34.97 -5.74 19.61
CA GLU A 677 -33.92 -5.03 20.37
C GLU A 677 -32.62 -4.93 19.55
N ILE A 678 -32.08 -6.07 19.10
CA ILE A 678 -30.80 -6.11 18.36
C ILE A 678 -30.90 -5.35 17.03
N PHE A 679 -32.02 -5.46 16.33
CA PHE A 679 -32.21 -4.74 15.07
C PHE A 679 -32.33 -3.23 15.31
N HIS A 680 -33.00 -2.82 16.37
CA HIS A 680 -33.09 -1.43 16.77
C HIS A 680 -31.70 -0.85 17.08
N ASP A 681 -30.89 -1.57 17.85
CA ASP A 681 -29.50 -1.19 18.15
C ASP A 681 -28.66 -1.05 16.88
N ALA A 682 -28.78 -2.01 15.95
CA ALA A 682 -28.07 -1.95 14.67
C ALA A 682 -28.50 -0.75 13.81
N CYS A 683 -29.78 -0.38 13.85
CA CYS A 683 -30.31 0.80 13.17
C CYS A 683 -29.77 2.10 13.77
N GLN A 684 -29.73 2.22 15.10
CA GLN A 684 -29.17 3.37 15.79
C GLN A 684 -27.66 3.52 15.55
N ALA A 685 -26.94 2.39 15.55
CA ALA A 685 -25.50 2.37 15.31
C ALA A 685 -25.14 2.64 13.83
N GLY A 686 -26.10 2.53 12.91
CA GLY A 686 -25.93 2.74 11.47
C GLY A 686 -25.17 1.61 10.77
N HIS A 687 -25.30 0.38 11.30
CA HIS A 687 -24.58 -0.83 10.89
C HIS A 687 -25.47 -1.91 10.25
N VAL A 688 -26.60 -1.53 9.65
CA VAL A 688 -27.48 -2.49 8.94
C VAL A 688 -26.86 -2.91 7.60
N SER A 689 -26.18 -4.05 7.61
CA SER A 689 -25.47 -4.61 6.45
C SER A 689 -26.22 -5.80 5.82
N SER A 690 -25.71 -6.33 4.69
CA SER A 690 -26.36 -7.48 4.01
C SER A 690 -26.26 -8.75 4.84
N MET A 691 -25.37 -8.75 5.83
CA MET A 691 -25.22 -9.84 6.80
C MET A 691 -26.29 -9.75 7.87
N VAL A 692 -26.53 -8.55 8.43
CA VAL A 692 -27.61 -8.32 9.41
C VAL A 692 -28.97 -8.67 8.80
N VAL A 693 -29.26 -8.22 7.58
CA VAL A 693 -30.52 -8.56 6.89
C VAL A 693 -30.66 -10.07 6.65
N ARG A 694 -29.57 -10.75 6.29
CA ARG A 694 -29.58 -12.22 6.11
C ARG A 694 -29.72 -12.99 7.43
N ALA A 695 -29.13 -12.49 8.51
CA ALA A 695 -29.30 -13.05 9.83
C ALA A 695 -30.76 -12.90 10.29
N MET A 696 -31.36 -11.72 10.08
CA MET A 696 -32.78 -11.51 10.34
C MET A 696 -33.69 -12.42 9.52
N GLN A 697 -33.38 -12.65 8.24
CA GLN A 697 -34.14 -13.58 7.39
C GLN A 697 -34.19 -15.01 7.96
N LYS A 698 -33.16 -15.43 8.69
CA LYS A 698 -33.13 -16.74 9.35
C LYS A 698 -33.73 -16.68 10.75
N ALA A 699 -33.45 -15.62 11.49
CA ALA A 699 -33.87 -15.47 12.88
C ALA A 699 -35.38 -15.19 13.01
N CYS A 700 -35.98 -14.43 12.08
CA CYS A 700 -37.40 -14.07 12.18
C CYS A 700 -38.32 -15.30 12.02
N PRO A 701 -39.29 -15.49 12.92
CA PRO A 701 -40.18 -16.64 12.86
C PRO A 701 -41.19 -16.59 11.70
N ASN A 702 -41.59 -15.40 11.26
CA ASN A 702 -42.58 -15.21 10.20
C ASN A 702 -42.17 -14.05 9.26
N ASP A 703 -42.53 -14.20 7.98
CA ASP A 703 -42.33 -13.17 6.94
C ASP A 703 -43.04 -11.83 7.26
N ILE A 704 -44.12 -11.88 8.05
CA ILE A 704 -44.87 -10.70 8.46
C ILE A 704 -44.02 -9.80 9.37
N MET A 705 -43.41 -10.39 10.40
CA MET A 705 -42.53 -9.68 11.33
C MET A 705 -41.32 -9.11 10.59
N LEU A 706 -40.72 -9.90 9.69
CA LEU A 706 -39.58 -9.46 8.90
C LEU A 706 -39.94 -8.26 8.00
N LYS A 707 -41.12 -8.26 7.35
CA LYS A 707 -41.59 -7.15 6.52
C LYS A 707 -41.86 -5.89 7.33
N ASP A 708 -42.41 -6.04 8.53
CA ASP A 708 -42.71 -4.93 9.43
C ASP A 708 -41.42 -4.26 9.92
N LEU A 709 -40.46 -5.04 10.42
CA LEU A 709 -39.16 -4.53 10.88
C LEU A 709 -38.34 -3.89 9.76
N LEU A 710 -38.34 -4.49 8.57
CA LEU A 710 -37.64 -3.94 7.41
C LEU A 710 -38.41 -2.82 6.69
N GLN A 711 -39.62 -2.46 7.16
CA GLN A 711 -40.50 -1.44 6.57
C GLN A 711 -40.73 -1.64 5.05
N LEU A 712 -40.89 -2.90 4.63
CA LEU A 712 -41.07 -3.26 3.21
C LEU A 712 -42.50 -2.96 2.75
N ARG A 713 -42.66 -2.40 1.53
CA ARG A 713 -44.00 -2.16 0.95
C ARG A 713 -44.66 -3.47 0.54
N GLY A 714 -46.00 -3.52 0.58
CA GLY A 714 -46.80 -4.74 0.44
C GLY A 714 -46.57 -5.62 -0.80
N ASN A 715 -45.98 -5.11 -1.89
CA ASN A 715 -45.67 -5.89 -3.09
C ASN A 715 -44.21 -6.37 -3.20
N ASP A 716 -43.31 -5.95 -2.30
CA ASP A 716 -41.91 -6.40 -2.30
C ASP A 716 -41.78 -7.74 -1.58
N THR A 717 -41.24 -8.74 -2.27
CA THR A 717 -40.89 -10.04 -1.68
C THR A 717 -39.54 -9.97 -0.98
N VAL A 718 -39.34 -10.70 0.11
CA VAL A 718 -38.06 -10.75 0.85
C VAL A 718 -36.89 -11.19 -0.05
N VAL A 719 -37.17 -12.00 -1.07
CA VAL A 719 -36.23 -12.47 -2.11
C VAL A 719 -35.77 -11.35 -3.05
N SER A 720 -36.49 -10.23 -3.15
CA SER A 720 -36.17 -9.12 -4.06
C SER A 720 -35.28 -8.02 -3.45
N ILE A 721 -34.73 -8.22 -2.25
CA ILE A 721 -33.76 -7.29 -1.65
C ILE A 721 -32.39 -7.48 -2.32
N GLU A 722 -32.24 -6.96 -3.54
CA GLU A 722 -30.97 -7.02 -4.29
C GLU A 722 -29.91 -6.05 -3.71
N SER A 723 -30.36 -4.95 -3.07
CA SER A 723 -29.48 -3.94 -2.49
C SER A 723 -30.10 -3.23 -1.28
N ILE A 724 -29.26 -3.01 -0.26
CA ILE A 724 -29.60 -2.35 1.02
C ILE A 724 -29.72 -0.83 0.83
N ASN A 725 -29.36 -0.30 -0.34
CA ASN A 725 -29.48 1.13 -0.63
C ASN A 725 -30.93 1.64 -0.62
N ARG A 726 -31.93 0.74 -0.51
CA ARG A 726 -33.35 1.08 -0.34
C ARG A 726 -33.72 1.45 1.11
N PHE A 727 -32.90 1.06 2.09
CA PHE A 727 -33.15 1.36 3.50
C PHE A 727 -32.78 2.81 3.87
N PRO A 728 -33.31 3.35 4.98
CA PRO A 728 -32.94 4.68 5.47
C PRO A 728 -31.41 4.88 5.51
N LYS A 729 -30.95 6.06 5.05
CA LYS A 729 -29.50 6.36 5.00
C LYS A 729 -28.85 6.29 6.38
N GLN A 730 -29.61 6.57 7.44
CA GLN A 730 -29.14 6.49 8.83
C GLN A 730 -28.76 5.06 9.23
N TRP A 731 -29.53 4.06 8.77
CA TRP A 731 -29.29 2.65 9.10
C TRP A 731 -28.03 2.07 8.43
N THR A 732 -27.59 2.67 7.32
CA THR A 732 -26.45 2.20 6.52
C THR A 732 -25.26 3.16 6.55
N ALA A 733 -25.31 4.17 7.42
CA ALA A 733 -24.37 5.29 7.43
C ALA A 733 -22.90 4.84 7.60
N ARG A 734 -22.65 3.80 8.40
CA ARG A 734 -21.31 3.29 8.73
C ARG A 734 -20.95 1.98 8.01
N VAL A 735 -21.77 1.55 7.06
CA VAL A 735 -21.55 0.31 6.29
C VAL A 735 -20.74 0.60 5.02
N SER A 736 -19.63 -0.12 4.81
CA SER A 736 -18.81 0.01 3.62
C SER A 736 -19.58 -0.42 2.35
N GLN A 737 -19.21 0.12 1.18
CA GLN A 737 -19.93 -0.11 -0.08
C GLN A 737 -20.02 -1.59 -0.48
N GLU A 738 -19.07 -2.40 -0.02
CA GLU A 738 -18.97 -3.84 -0.33
C GLU A 738 -20.06 -4.67 0.36
N PHE A 739 -20.47 -4.27 1.57
CA PHE A 739 -21.49 -4.98 2.34
C PHE A 739 -22.93 -4.49 2.06
N ARG A 740 -23.10 -3.51 1.15
CA ARG A 740 -24.41 -2.95 0.73
C ARG A 740 -25.13 -3.75 -0.34
N ARG A 741 -24.51 -4.80 -0.90
CA ARG A 741 -25.11 -5.71 -1.89
C ARG A 741 -25.20 -7.13 -1.33
N VAL A 742 -26.31 -7.82 -1.59
CA VAL A 742 -26.50 -9.21 -1.19
C VAL A 742 -25.78 -10.12 -2.19
N SER A 743 -24.45 -10.28 -2.08
CA SER A 743 -23.70 -11.24 -2.91
C SER A 743 -23.77 -12.67 -2.35
N SER A 744 -23.65 -13.68 -3.22
CA SER A 744 -23.87 -15.11 -2.92
C SER A 744 -22.94 -15.69 -1.84
N ARG A 745 -23.38 -16.80 -1.22
CA ARG A 745 -22.78 -17.49 -0.06
C ARG A 745 -21.31 -17.93 -0.26
N SER A 746 -20.88 -18.17 -1.51
CA SER A 746 -19.52 -18.65 -1.83
C SER A 746 -18.44 -17.56 -1.84
N GLU A 747 -18.81 -16.28 -1.99
CA GLU A 747 -17.85 -15.17 -1.87
C GLU A 747 -17.56 -14.80 -0.41
N HIS A 748 -18.46 -15.13 0.52
CA HIS A 748 -18.41 -14.67 1.91
C HIS A 748 -17.40 -15.44 2.76
N PHE A 749 -17.35 -16.76 2.65
CA PHE A 749 -16.32 -17.57 3.35
C PHE A 749 -14.91 -17.16 2.93
N ARG A 750 -14.72 -16.85 1.64
CA ARG A 750 -13.45 -16.39 1.09
C ARG A 750 -13.11 -14.95 1.52
N LYS A 751 -14.08 -14.17 2.01
CA LYS A 751 -13.91 -12.79 2.50
C LYS A 751 -13.75 -12.71 4.02
N GLN A 752 -14.40 -13.59 4.79
CA GLN A 752 -14.18 -13.73 6.23
C GLN A 752 -12.73 -14.17 6.51
N THR A 753 -12.16 -15.06 5.67
CA THR A 753 -10.73 -15.39 5.71
C THR A 753 -9.82 -14.23 5.29
N ASN A 754 -10.31 -13.31 4.44
CA ASN A 754 -9.58 -12.10 4.04
C ASN A 754 -9.68 -10.97 5.07
N PHE A 755 -10.59 -11.06 6.06
CA PHE A 755 -10.61 -10.14 7.21
C PHE A 755 -9.47 -10.47 8.19
N PHE A 756 -9.02 -11.72 8.19
CA PHE A 756 -7.94 -12.26 9.02
C PHE A 756 -6.56 -12.33 8.31
N GLY A 757 -6.47 -11.85 7.06
CA GLY A 757 -5.25 -11.83 6.25
C GLY A 757 -5.07 -10.49 5.53
N ALA A 758 -3.84 -9.99 5.51
CA ALA A 758 -3.45 -8.66 5.06
C ALA A 758 -4.04 -8.18 3.70
N ASN A 759 -4.36 -6.88 3.67
CA ASN A 759 -4.46 -5.94 2.55
C ASN A 759 -4.71 -6.51 1.14
N ASN A 760 -5.97 -6.48 0.68
CA ASN A 760 -6.28 -6.52 -0.74
C ASN A 760 -7.12 -5.32 -1.23
N SER A 761 -6.47 -4.57 -2.11
CA SER A 761 -6.94 -3.44 -2.91
C SER A 761 -8.22 -3.74 -3.69
N LYS A 762 -9.17 -2.80 -3.59
CA LYS A 762 -10.48 -2.71 -4.24
C LYS A 762 -10.48 -3.21 -5.70
N LYS A 763 -11.32 -4.21 -6.01
CA LYS A 763 -11.67 -4.61 -7.37
C LYS A 763 -12.60 -3.56 -8.00
N ASN A 764 -12.13 -2.90 -9.06
CA ASN A 764 -12.97 -2.10 -9.95
C ASN A 764 -13.76 -3.01 -10.89
N ASN A 765 -15.10 -2.97 -10.77
CA ASN A 765 -16.02 -3.57 -11.71
C ASN A 765 -16.17 -2.65 -12.94
N ASN A 766 -15.53 -2.99 -14.06
CA ASN A 766 -15.89 -2.46 -15.37
C ASN A 766 -16.54 -3.57 -16.20
N SER A 767 -17.86 -3.70 -16.09
CA SER A 767 -18.67 -4.47 -17.05
C SER A 767 -19.20 -3.52 -18.12
N SER A 768 -18.54 -3.45 -19.28
CA SER A 768 -19.20 -3.05 -20.52
C SER A 768 -18.59 -3.68 -21.77
N SER A 769 -19.48 -4.32 -22.54
CA SER A 769 -19.38 -4.60 -23.97
C SER A 769 -18.35 -5.63 -24.48
N LYS A 770 -18.80 -6.87 -24.70
CA LYS A 770 -18.43 -7.63 -25.91
C LYS A 770 -19.66 -8.33 -26.50
N LYS A 771 -20.12 -7.77 -27.62
CA LYS A 771 -21.09 -8.37 -28.55
C LYS A 771 -20.58 -9.74 -29.02
N LYS A 772 -21.35 -10.80 -28.79
CA LYS A 772 -21.12 -12.12 -29.38
C LYS A 772 -21.58 -12.11 -30.84
N HIS A 773 -20.64 -12.21 -31.77
CA HIS A 773 -20.92 -12.78 -33.09
C HIS A 773 -20.79 -14.30 -32.98
N SER A 774 -21.91 -15.03 -33.02
CA SER A 774 -21.90 -16.46 -33.31
C SER A 774 -22.63 -16.72 -34.63
N LYS A 775 -21.85 -17.05 -35.66
CA LYS A 775 -22.34 -17.67 -36.90
C LYS A 775 -22.74 -19.11 -36.54
N LYS A 776 -24.03 -19.40 -36.46
CA LYS A 776 -24.55 -20.78 -36.49
C LYS A 776 -24.82 -21.16 -37.94
N GLY A 777 -23.97 -22.05 -38.47
CA GLY A 777 -24.23 -22.79 -39.69
C GLY A 777 -25.37 -23.79 -39.47
N SER A 778 -26.40 -23.69 -40.30
CA SER A 778 -27.55 -24.57 -40.35
C SER A 778 -27.20 -25.84 -41.13
N PHE A 779 -27.27 -27.00 -40.48
CA PHE A 779 -27.42 -28.30 -41.15
C PHE A 779 -28.50 -29.08 -40.40
N ARG A 780 -29.75 -28.97 -40.86
CA ARG A 780 -30.82 -29.94 -40.58
C ARG A 780 -30.93 -30.86 -41.80
N LYS A 781 -30.59 -32.14 -41.63
CA LYS A 781 -30.96 -33.22 -42.56
C LYS A 781 -32.28 -33.82 -42.13
N ASN A 782 -33.11 -34.07 -43.15
CA ASN A 782 -34.48 -34.56 -43.12
C ASN A 782 -34.62 -35.97 -42.52
N ILE A 783 -35.72 -36.18 -41.81
CA ILE A 783 -36.30 -37.50 -41.53
C ILE A 783 -37.25 -37.82 -42.68
N ILE A 784 -37.01 -38.91 -43.44
CA ILE A 784 -38.07 -39.70 -44.12
C ILE A 784 -37.66 -41.19 -44.17
N LYS A 785 -38.46 -41.99 -43.44
CA LYS A 785 -38.98 -43.36 -43.69
C LYS A 785 -38.05 -44.59 -43.85
N ARG A 786 -38.50 -45.62 -43.12
CA ARG A 786 -38.61 -47.06 -43.45
C ARG A 786 -37.26 -47.78 -43.62
N LYS A 787 -36.99 -48.89 -42.93
CA LYS A 787 -37.82 -50.03 -42.53
C LYS A 787 -37.17 -50.71 -41.34
#